data_AF-A0A1V5TG56-F1
#
_entry.id   AF-A0A1V5TG56-F1
#
_cell.length_a   1.000
_cell.length_b   1.000
_cell.length_c   1.000
_cell.angle_alpha   90.00
_cell.angle_beta   90.00
_cell.angle_gamma   90.00
#
_symmetry.space_group_name_H-M   'P 1'
#
loop_
_entity.id
_entity.type
_entity.pdbx_description
1 polymer ?
#
loop_
_entity_poly.entity_id
_entity_poly.type
_entity_poly.pdbx_seq_one_letter_code
_entity_poly.pdbx_strand_id
1 'polypeptide(L)'
;MLGTADKPYLISNKSDLQHIGPSSLPATPGFEHFYNTWYSPITIEGANFNNYQGKVYFKLLSDIDMIVDVNITYNAVEDKLDVSVDNDGDGNTANDNHYIENLSPGGVPIEYKPGIVFSGISFAGNDYTIKNFTSAREFLFGISSVSDIRDIKFENLTINSVGTANENLGTALVRYNQGTVDGCIINSASVTGGSKVAGIIAENQGVLTNCVINPDVTIAGLSNIGGITAVNGAAGQISNCVFAGDIVTSQAAGTAAQAGAFAAVNNGSIVNSISSGSVVSASGATQLGGFVGTNGATGVITGGVSRTTVTGGDIVGGFAAVNAGSITDAFSAGRVTATALSSAQTGIFCAQNSGDLNDAFADKALAGKSTVAIFAGAVQTDDLITMTCGSLGSSFTKQALETAYPQLSALLDYSAYMSAHPEYEGFVPDKIVYIQGWSKLLSATLNTQYSQYVDTLALGSENYPLSIITDQYLNPEVIWTSSNTAVAPISAYSVQGLSAGSAVLTAAYDIRFSVDEVFPVQLQIPVTVGVQNPNFASGIGSASSPYEITTTNGFDSLSYYGPDSDIYYTLTADINYAGSCPQTPITRFDGHLAGNNHAVYDLTIDNNSALFATLGAGSVISGIGIVGGVNEYASPDGCAALLAGVADNADIVNCYAVGDIEAATAVDPNYTGLLVAYAGPGTLISGCVTSGSVVNTSALAGSSTGGIAGFADAAVISDCLSTAYVRSTGGAAGGVVGTLTNASSAQGCVFAGMALDAALASGASAPADPTGCIAGTILDTSAIAGSFFDKQMSLVGCPAAQSAYTAELAAALVAGWDTNAVSGNYAVPDGLDSGSTKFAAGLAFATMPVKPMLGSSAGSVLGYSKILVPSRSASDTVTLSEEPSGLHTMAYYLTITQGAYPADSTAKLSPLVDLLNVYTGLRITLGSGAGTVFENCANPITRYVEPRLARIVKVNYTLTNMSGNSGVETETVAIQIKNTQLFSDGLLSYSSDAFTTVSDSAITPVAFEDLVVGTGGFSAYGELPVGYAYRVTAQDQNGTYLLGGPGAPVMLETVEGIYTGYIALAEETEEVTIHYEIVAYQPWGVKRFWDSLVELFNV
;
A
#
# COMPACT_ATOMS: atom_id res chain seq x y z
N MET A 1 -5.22 41.64 54.80
CA MET A 1 -4.82 40.48 54.00
C MET A 1 -4.30 39.44 54.97
N LEU A 2 -4.89 38.25 55.02
CA LEU A 2 -4.50 37.19 55.98
C LEU A 2 -3.90 35.97 55.27
N GLY A 3 -3.74 36.01 53.94
CA GLY A 3 -3.27 34.87 53.17
C GLY A 3 -4.20 33.67 53.19
N THR A 4 -5.48 33.87 53.52
CA THR A 4 -6.53 32.83 53.54
C THR A 4 -7.40 32.95 52.30
N ALA A 5 -8.16 31.91 51.96
CA ALA A 5 -9.06 31.92 50.80
C ALA A 5 -10.03 33.13 50.79
N ASP A 6 -10.64 33.44 51.95
CA ASP A 6 -11.58 34.57 52.07
C ASP A 6 -10.88 35.94 52.10
N LYS A 7 -9.59 35.98 52.46
CA LYS A 7 -8.81 37.21 52.64
C LYS A 7 -7.39 37.03 52.08
N PRO A 8 -7.24 36.91 50.75
CA PRO A 8 -5.94 36.71 50.11
C PRO A 8 -5.03 37.92 50.28
N TYR A 9 -3.74 37.72 50.01
CA TYR A 9 -2.79 38.81 49.76
C TYR A 9 -3.05 39.40 48.38
N LEU A 10 -3.22 40.71 48.33
CA LEU A 10 -3.57 41.44 47.11
C LEU A 10 -2.29 42.06 46.55
N ILE A 11 -2.03 41.84 45.27
CA ILE A 11 -0.83 42.29 44.57
C ILE A 11 -1.27 43.30 43.52
N SER A 12 -0.74 44.52 43.60
CA SER A 12 -1.13 45.65 42.75
C SER A 12 0.03 46.36 42.07
N ASN A 13 1.28 46.06 42.45
CA ASN A 13 2.47 46.67 41.89
C ASN A 13 3.70 45.72 42.02
N LYS A 14 4.82 46.11 41.40
CA LYS A 14 6.11 45.38 41.45
C LYS A 14 6.56 45.09 42.88
N SER A 15 6.43 46.05 43.79
CA SER A 15 6.84 45.91 45.19
C SER A 15 6.04 44.81 45.90
N ASP A 16 4.72 44.76 45.73
CA ASP A 16 3.89 43.71 46.32
C ASP A 16 4.32 42.31 45.85
N LEU A 17 4.67 42.19 44.56
CA LEU A 17 5.12 40.94 43.95
C LEU A 17 6.52 40.54 44.44
N GLN A 18 7.46 41.49 44.48
CA GLN A 18 8.86 41.24 44.85
C GLN A 18 9.06 40.75 46.29
N HIS A 19 8.09 41.00 47.16
CA HIS A 19 8.13 40.60 48.57
C HIS A 19 7.58 39.21 48.85
N ILE A 20 7.26 38.42 47.82
CA ILE A 20 6.84 37.03 47.96
C ILE A 20 8.07 36.11 48.06
N GLY A 21 8.18 35.38 49.17
CA GLY A 21 9.22 34.36 49.37
C GLY A 21 10.68 34.81 49.57
N PRO A 22 11.03 36.00 50.08
CA PRO A 22 12.42 36.35 50.34
C PRO A 22 13.01 35.56 51.52
N SER A 23 14.27 35.11 51.38
CA SER A 23 15.03 34.38 52.41
C SER A 23 15.67 35.27 53.48
N SER A 24 15.69 36.59 53.31
CA SER A 24 16.15 37.56 54.32
C SER A 24 15.55 38.96 54.10
N LEU A 25 15.29 39.69 55.19
CA LEU A 25 14.82 41.09 55.14
C LEU A 25 15.99 42.08 55.30
N PRO A 26 15.88 43.30 54.72
CA PRO A 26 16.75 44.40 55.10
C PRO A 26 16.55 44.73 56.59
N ALA A 27 17.61 44.59 57.39
CA ALA A 27 17.60 44.93 58.80
C ALA A 27 17.63 46.46 58.98
N THR A 28 16.51 47.14 58.70
CA THR A 28 16.33 48.57 58.98
C THR A 28 15.57 48.74 60.30
N PRO A 29 16.23 49.19 61.39
CA PRO A 29 15.56 49.41 62.68
C PRO A 29 14.37 50.38 62.54
N GLY A 30 13.19 49.99 63.06
CA GLY A 30 11.97 50.81 63.02
C GLY A 30 10.89 50.40 62.01
N PHE A 31 11.17 49.42 61.14
CA PHE A 31 10.19 48.90 60.15
C PHE A 31 9.58 47.53 60.49
N GLU A 32 9.90 46.98 61.65
CA GLU A 32 9.53 45.61 62.07
C GLU A 32 8.01 45.32 62.02
N HIS A 33 7.17 46.33 62.23
CA HIS A 33 5.71 46.21 62.13
C HIS A 33 5.14 46.55 60.73
N PHE A 34 5.85 47.37 59.94
CA PHE A 34 5.47 47.68 58.56
C PHE A 34 5.64 46.44 57.67
N TYR A 35 6.71 45.68 57.90
CA TYR A 35 7.00 44.44 57.18
C TYR A 35 6.06 43.28 57.54
N ASN A 36 5.49 43.27 58.75
CA ASN A 36 4.46 42.32 59.19
C ASN A 36 3.15 42.39 58.37
N THR A 37 2.90 43.51 57.69
CA THR A 37 1.73 43.72 56.83
C THR A 37 2.00 43.55 55.34
N TRP A 38 3.26 43.65 54.91
CA TRP A 38 3.68 43.67 53.50
C TRP A 38 4.37 42.38 53.05
N TYR A 39 5.13 41.70 53.93
CA TYR A 39 5.80 40.45 53.58
C TYR A 39 4.87 39.26 53.80
N SER A 40 4.38 38.69 52.71
CA SER A 40 3.62 37.45 52.71
C SER A 40 4.56 36.25 52.51
N PRO A 41 4.43 35.14 53.26
CA PRO A 41 3.58 34.89 54.43
C PRO A 41 4.32 35.05 55.78
N ILE A 42 5.23 36.01 55.89
CA ILE A 42 6.18 36.11 57.00
C ILE A 42 5.66 37.09 58.07
N THR A 43 5.35 36.58 59.26
CA THR A 43 5.17 37.41 60.47
C THR A 43 6.48 37.47 61.27
N ILE A 44 6.78 38.64 61.83
CA ILE A 44 7.94 38.97 62.66
C ILE A 44 7.46 39.05 64.11
N GLU A 45 7.79 38.04 64.92
CA GLU A 45 7.66 38.07 66.39
C GLU A 45 9.05 38.21 67.03
N GLY A 46 9.41 39.44 67.43
CA GLY A 46 10.77 39.74 67.90
C GLY A 46 11.79 39.59 66.77
N ALA A 47 12.95 38.97 67.02
CA ALA A 47 13.94 38.67 65.98
C ALA A 47 13.63 37.38 65.17
N ASN A 48 12.44 36.80 65.35
CA ASN A 48 12.06 35.53 64.77
C ASN A 48 10.97 35.68 63.70
N PHE A 49 11.21 35.08 62.54
CA PHE A 49 10.27 34.95 61.43
C PHE A 49 9.36 33.72 61.60
N ASN A 50 8.04 33.88 61.48
CA ASN A 50 7.01 32.86 61.60
C ASN A 50 6.09 32.86 60.36
N ASN A 51 5.92 31.72 59.68
CA ASN A 51 5.01 31.58 58.54
C ASN A 51 3.57 31.27 58.98
N TYR A 52 2.58 31.59 58.15
CA TYR A 52 1.22 31.03 58.28
C TYR A 52 1.22 29.51 58.01
N GLN A 53 0.58 28.75 58.89
CA GLN A 53 0.41 27.30 58.73
C GLN A 53 -0.61 27.00 57.62
N GLY A 54 -0.26 26.14 56.66
CA GLY A 54 -1.17 25.72 55.57
C GLY A 54 -0.88 26.35 54.20
N LYS A 55 -1.91 26.45 53.35
CA LYS A 55 -1.86 26.99 51.98
C LYS A 55 -2.13 28.50 51.99
N VAL A 56 -1.29 29.28 51.30
CA VAL A 56 -1.36 30.75 51.28
C VAL A 56 -1.94 31.27 49.97
N TYR A 57 -2.85 32.25 50.03
CA TYR A 57 -3.58 32.76 48.87
C TYR A 57 -3.13 34.16 48.46
N PHE A 58 -2.83 34.34 47.17
CA PHE A 58 -2.43 35.56 46.48
C PHE A 58 -3.39 35.89 45.34
N LYS A 59 -3.64 37.18 45.10
CA LYS A 59 -4.56 37.66 44.05
C LYS A 59 -4.02 38.94 43.41
N LEU A 60 -3.84 38.95 42.08
CA LEU A 60 -3.56 40.20 41.34
C LEU A 60 -4.81 41.10 41.30
N LEU A 61 -4.60 42.40 41.40
CA LEU A 61 -5.64 43.44 41.29
C LEU A 61 -5.45 44.38 40.09
N SER A 62 -4.30 44.31 39.43
CA SER A 62 -3.95 45.12 38.29
C SER A 62 -2.80 44.46 37.54
N ASP A 63 -2.57 44.93 36.31
CA ASP A 63 -1.32 44.65 35.60
C ASP A 63 -0.12 45.10 36.44
N ILE A 64 0.95 44.30 36.38
CA ILE A 64 2.20 44.54 37.09
C ILE A 64 3.28 44.78 36.04
N ASP A 65 3.83 45.99 36.01
CA ASP A 65 4.99 46.30 35.17
C ASP A 65 6.28 46.19 35.99
N MET A 66 7.15 45.26 35.61
CA MET A 66 8.37 44.96 36.36
C MET A 66 9.47 46.00 36.20
N ILE A 67 9.32 47.02 35.33
CA ILE A 67 10.26 48.16 35.24
C ILE A 67 9.83 49.37 36.08
N VAL A 68 8.64 49.33 36.69
CA VAL A 68 8.13 50.42 37.53
C VAL A 68 8.49 50.15 38.98
N ASP A 69 9.46 50.89 39.49
CA ASP A 69 9.90 50.84 40.89
C ASP A 69 9.03 51.72 41.79
N VAL A 70 8.64 51.17 42.94
CA VAL A 70 7.97 51.92 44.01
C VAL A 70 8.94 52.00 45.19
N ASN A 71 9.59 53.14 45.33
CA ASN A 71 10.54 53.41 46.40
C ASN A 71 9.81 53.97 47.62
N ILE A 72 9.95 53.31 48.77
CA ILE A 72 9.41 53.78 50.05
C ILE A 72 10.57 54.13 50.98
N THR A 73 10.67 55.40 51.36
CA THR A 73 11.70 55.88 52.29
C THR A 73 11.04 56.42 53.55
N TYR A 74 11.53 56.04 54.73
CA TYR A 74 11.07 56.66 55.97
C TYR A 74 11.82 57.95 56.26
N ASN A 75 11.07 59.03 56.32
CA ASN A 75 11.55 60.33 56.71
C ASN A 75 11.46 60.46 58.23
N ALA A 76 12.57 60.14 58.91
CA ALA A 76 12.66 60.20 60.38
C ALA A 76 12.50 61.62 60.96
N VAL A 77 12.63 62.67 60.13
CA VAL A 77 12.43 64.06 60.54
C VAL A 77 10.94 64.42 60.53
N GLU A 78 10.20 63.90 59.57
CA GLU A 78 8.75 64.15 59.43
C GLU A 78 7.86 63.07 60.05
N ASP A 79 8.42 61.93 60.48
CA ASP A 79 7.69 60.74 60.92
C ASP A 79 6.68 60.26 59.85
N LYS A 80 7.14 60.21 58.60
CA LYS A 80 6.33 59.87 57.42
C LYS A 80 7.06 58.92 56.48
N LEU A 81 6.27 58.20 55.67
CA LEU A 81 6.77 57.43 54.54
C LEU A 81 6.66 58.28 53.28
N ASP A 82 7.81 58.58 52.68
CA ASP A 82 7.89 59.17 51.35
C ASP A 82 7.82 58.04 50.32
N VAL A 83 6.81 58.10 49.44
CA VAL A 83 6.64 57.15 48.35
C VAL A 83 6.96 57.86 47.04
N SER A 84 7.94 57.37 46.30
CA SER A 84 8.25 57.84 44.94
C SER A 84 8.12 56.67 43.97
N VAL A 85 7.42 56.90 42.88
CA VAL A 85 7.40 55.97 41.74
C VAL A 85 8.55 56.39 40.83
N ASP A 86 9.50 55.48 40.63
CA ASP A 86 10.57 55.61 39.66
C ASP A 86 10.24 54.70 38.48
N ASN A 87 10.32 55.22 37.27
CA ASN A 87 10.17 54.43 36.06
C ASN A 87 11.57 54.32 35.50
N ASP A 88 12.34 53.35 35.98
CA ASP A 88 13.79 53.47 35.95
C ASP A 88 14.29 53.63 34.52
N GLY A 89 13.79 52.85 33.55
CA GLY A 89 14.21 52.91 32.15
C GLY A 89 15.74 52.98 32.01
N ASP A 90 16.47 52.57 33.05
CA ASP A 90 17.86 52.94 33.32
C ASP A 90 18.82 51.90 32.74
N GLY A 91 18.23 50.84 32.15
CA GLY A 91 18.91 49.69 31.57
C GLY A 91 19.45 48.72 32.61
N ASN A 92 19.19 48.93 33.91
CA ASN A 92 19.66 48.09 34.98
C ASN A 92 18.69 46.93 35.24
N THR A 93 18.72 45.90 34.39
CA THR A 93 17.91 44.68 34.57
C THR A 93 18.12 43.91 35.91
N ALA A 94 19.02 44.36 36.80
CA ALA A 94 19.32 43.69 38.05
C ALA A 94 18.22 43.83 39.12
N ASN A 95 17.54 44.98 39.21
CA ASN A 95 16.41 45.26 40.11
C ASN A 95 15.05 44.83 39.52
N ASP A 96 14.98 44.57 38.21
CA ASP A 96 13.81 43.99 37.52
C ASP A 96 13.70 42.48 37.74
N ASN A 97 14.76 41.86 38.24
CA ASN A 97 14.78 40.46 38.60
C ASN A 97 13.88 40.20 39.83
N HIS A 98 12.97 39.25 39.72
CA HIS A 98 12.32 38.63 40.87
C HIS A 98 12.32 37.12 40.71
N TYR A 99 12.47 36.38 41.82
CA TYR A 99 12.27 34.95 41.82
C TYR A 99 11.66 34.55 43.16
N ILE A 100 10.65 33.70 43.12
CA ILE A 100 10.00 33.19 44.32
C ILE A 100 10.71 31.89 44.69
N GLU A 101 11.35 31.90 45.85
CA GLU A 101 12.09 30.77 46.40
C GLU A 101 11.21 29.54 46.62
N ASN A 102 11.87 28.43 46.89
CA ASN A 102 11.28 27.11 46.94
C ASN A 102 10.06 26.99 47.88
N LEU A 103 8.87 26.75 47.30
CA LEU A 103 7.60 26.55 48.00
C LEU A 103 7.22 25.06 48.17
N SER A 104 8.24 24.18 48.14
CA SER A 104 8.26 22.70 48.33
C SER A 104 8.30 21.86 47.03
N PRO A 105 9.44 21.20 46.71
CA PRO A 105 9.54 20.16 45.71
C PRO A 105 9.72 18.81 46.40
N GLY A 106 8.75 17.92 46.26
CA GLY A 106 8.91 16.49 46.56
C GLY A 106 7.93 15.94 47.59
N GLY A 107 6.74 16.54 47.73
CA GLY A 107 5.73 16.07 48.67
C GLY A 107 6.12 16.16 50.15
N VAL A 108 7.26 16.78 50.48
CA VAL A 108 7.69 17.03 51.86
C VAL A 108 7.38 18.48 52.20
N PRO A 109 6.46 18.75 53.13
CA PRO A 109 6.25 20.10 53.60
C PRO A 109 7.56 20.68 54.12
N ILE A 110 7.90 21.91 53.71
CA ILE A 110 9.10 22.57 54.24
C ILE A 110 8.77 22.95 55.69
N GLU A 111 9.36 22.23 56.64
CA GLU A 111 9.38 22.63 58.04
C GLU A 111 10.38 23.79 58.16
N TYR A 112 9.89 25.01 57.97
CA TYR A 112 10.70 26.23 58.04
C TYR A 112 11.28 26.43 59.46
N LYS A 113 10.59 25.87 60.48
CA LYS A 113 10.97 25.71 61.90
C LYS A 113 10.17 24.56 62.54
N PRO A 114 10.64 23.96 63.67
CA PRO A 114 9.88 22.93 64.39
C PRO A 114 8.43 23.35 64.69
N GLY A 115 7.46 22.66 64.08
CA GLY A 115 6.03 22.85 64.34
C GLY A 115 5.24 23.78 63.39
N ILE A 116 5.85 24.42 62.39
CA ILE A 116 5.14 25.20 61.36
C ILE A 116 5.34 24.56 59.98
N VAL A 117 4.22 24.17 59.36
CA VAL A 117 4.19 23.43 58.10
C VAL A 117 3.60 24.32 56.99
N PHE A 118 4.45 24.74 56.05
CA PHE A 118 4.01 25.42 54.82
C PHE A 118 3.55 24.37 53.81
N SER A 119 2.30 24.45 53.37
CA SER A 119 1.71 23.40 52.52
C SER A 119 1.74 23.74 51.03
N GLY A 120 1.66 25.01 50.63
CA GLY A 120 1.64 25.45 49.23
C GLY A 120 1.04 26.85 49.02
N ILE A 121 0.81 27.26 47.77
CA ILE A 121 0.23 28.57 47.42
C ILE A 121 -0.98 28.45 46.49
N SER A 122 -1.90 29.41 46.58
CA SER A 122 -2.86 29.73 45.51
C SER A 122 -2.48 31.08 44.95
N PHE A 123 -2.26 31.21 43.65
CA PHE A 123 -1.95 32.47 42.99
C PHE A 123 -2.96 32.71 41.88
N ALA A 124 -3.91 33.62 42.11
CA ALA A 124 -4.95 33.98 41.15
C ALA A 124 -4.62 35.30 40.43
N GLY A 125 -4.40 35.24 39.12
CA GLY A 125 -4.12 36.41 38.28
C GLY A 125 -5.35 37.19 37.85
N ASN A 126 -6.54 36.57 37.75
CA ASN A 126 -7.75 37.19 37.21
C ASN A 126 -7.54 37.87 35.85
N ASP A 127 -6.75 37.25 34.98
CA ASP A 127 -6.39 37.75 33.65
C ASP A 127 -5.66 39.11 33.68
N TYR A 128 -4.98 39.45 34.78
CA TYR A 128 -4.00 40.55 34.81
C TYR A 128 -2.63 40.10 34.27
N THR A 129 -1.91 41.05 33.68
CA THR A 129 -0.62 40.80 33.03
C THR A 129 0.57 41.21 33.89
N ILE A 130 1.59 40.34 33.96
CA ILE A 130 2.94 40.68 34.43
C ILE A 130 3.81 41.01 33.21
N LYS A 131 4.29 42.25 33.12
CA LYS A 131 5.03 42.79 31.97
C LYS A 131 6.52 42.96 32.30
N ASN A 132 7.36 42.82 31.27
CA ASN A 132 8.79 43.17 31.30
C ASN A 132 9.61 42.43 32.37
N PHE A 133 9.17 41.23 32.79
CA PHE A 133 9.94 40.43 33.73
C PHE A 133 11.22 39.95 33.06
N THR A 134 12.37 40.32 33.63
CA THR A 134 13.69 39.84 33.20
C THR A 134 14.33 39.08 34.35
N SER A 135 14.85 37.89 34.10
CA SER A 135 15.55 37.10 35.12
C SER A 135 16.54 36.12 34.53
N ALA A 136 17.60 35.83 35.29
CA ALA A 136 18.50 34.72 35.00
C ALA A 136 18.01 33.39 35.59
N ARG A 137 16.82 33.38 36.20
CA ARG A 137 16.19 32.26 36.89
C ARG A 137 14.67 32.25 36.64
N GLU A 138 14.06 31.12 36.94
CA GLU A 138 12.61 30.91 36.92
C GLU A 138 11.84 31.90 37.81
N PHE A 139 10.59 32.19 37.44
CA PHE A 139 9.68 33.00 38.25
C PHE A 139 9.31 32.27 39.55
N LEU A 140 9.01 30.97 39.46
CA LEU A 140 8.75 30.09 40.60
C LEU A 140 9.72 28.90 40.59
N PHE A 141 10.50 28.74 41.66
CA PHE A 141 11.39 27.59 41.80
C PHE A 141 10.61 26.25 41.78
N GLY A 142 9.44 26.20 42.42
CA GLY A 142 8.58 25.02 42.33
C GLY A 142 7.33 25.12 43.20
N ILE A 143 6.33 24.30 42.87
CA ILE A 143 5.05 24.27 43.54
C ILE A 143 4.65 22.86 43.99
N SER A 144 4.04 22.80 45.18
CA SER A 144 3.57 21.57 45.84
C SER A 144 2.28 21.01 45.22
N SER A 145 1.89 19.78 45.60
CA SER A 145 0.64 19.15 45.16
C SER A 145 -0.65 19.81 45.62
N VAL A 146 -0.59 20.71 46.59
CA VAL A 146 -1.75 21.50 47.01
C VAL A 146 -1.69 22.93 46.48
N SER A 147 -0.66 23.29 45.71
CA SER A 147 -0.55 24.62 45.11
C SER A 147 -1.39 24.73 43.84
N ASP A 148 -1.94 25.92 43.58
CA ASP A 148 -2.59 26.29 42.32
C ASP A 148 -2.12 27.67 41.83
N ILE A 149 -1.85 27.79 40.54
CA ILE A 149 -1.55 29.05 39.87
C ILE A 149 -2.57 29.16 38.75
N ARG A 150 -3.29 30.28 38.68
CA ARG A 150 -4.34 30.43 37.69
C ARG A 150 -4.45 31.81 37.06
N ASP A 151 -4.83 31.84 35.78
CA ASP A 151 -5.33 33.00 35.06
C ASP A 151 -4.34 34.21 35.11
N ILE A 152 -3.05 33.97 34.83
CA ILE A 152 -1.99 35.01 34.80
C ILE A 152 -1.46 35.15 33.38
N LYS A 153 -1.35 36.39 32.88
CA LYS A 153 -0.73 36.71 31.59
C LYS A 153 0.70 37.20 31.77
N PHE A 154 1.59 36.88 30.83
CA PHE A 154 2.96 37.38 30.77
C PHE A 154 3.25 38.03 29.41
N GLU A 155 3.87 39.21 29.44
CA GLU A 155 4.28 39.97 28.25
C GLU A 155 5.72 40.46 28.38
N ASN A 156 6.46 40.39 27.27
CA ASN A 156 7.87 40.75 27.20
C ASN A 156 8.73 40.07 28.30
N LEU A 157 8.50 38.77 28.48
CA LEU A 157 9.19 37.94 29.47
C LEU A 157 10.59 37.56 28.95
N THR A 158 11.65 37.79 29.74
CA THR A 158 12.99 37.29 29.44
C THR A 158 13.52 36.41 30.57
N ILE A 159 13.76 35.12 30.28
CA ILE A 159 14.42 34.20 31.21
C ILE A 159 15.68 33.64 30.54
N ASN A 160 16.86 34.04 31.00
CA ASN A 160 18.13 33.59 30.42
C ASN A 160 19.07 33.02 31.46
N SER A 161 19.16 31.69 31.56
CA SER A 161 20.02 31.01 32.52
C SER A 161 21.42 30.65 31.96
N VAL A 162 21.72 30.99 30.71
CA VAL A 162 22.99 30.63 30.05
C VAL A 162 24.19 31.24 30.78
N GLY A 163 25.24 30.43 31.00
CA GLY A 163 26.43 30.85 31.72
C GLY A 163 26.25 30.93 33.24
N THR A 164 25.07 30.59 33.76
CA THR A 164 24.82 30.51 35.21
C THR A 164 24.98 29.08 35.72
N ALA A 165 25.13 28.92 37.04
CA ALA A 165 25.14 27.60 37.67
C ALA A 165 23.83 26.80 37.50
N ASN A 166 22.73 27.48 37.12
CA ASN A 166 21.41 26.88 36.94
C ASN A 166 21.08 26.52 35.49
N GLU A 167 21.99 26.79 34.54
CA GLU A 167 21.76 26.63 33.10
C GLU A 167 21.15 25.27 32.71
N ASN A 168 21.52 24.21 33.42
CA ASN A 168 21.09 22.83 33.15
C ASN A 168 20.06 22.27 34.14
N LEU A 169 19.57 23.06 35.09
CA LEU A 169 18.66 22.62 36.15
C LEU A 169 17.18 22.83 35.83
N GLY A 170 16.88 23.52 34.73
CA GLY A 170 15.52 23.87 34.31
C GLY A 170 15.35 25.38 34.18
N THR A 171 14.92 25.79 32.98
CA THR A 171 14.69 27.20 32.61
C THR A 171 13.29 27.35 32.04
N ALA A 172 12.38 27.90 32.84
CA ALA A 172 10.98 28.15 32.51
C ALA A 172 10.37 29.12 33.52
N LEU A 173 9.09 29.50 33.37
CA LEU A 173 8.37 30.23 34.42
C LEU A 173 8.36 29.46 35.75
N VAL A 174 8.10 28.15 35.71
CA VAL A 174 8.08 27.27 36.88
C VAL A 174 9.08 26.15 36.68
N ARG A 175 10.05 25.96 37.58
CA ARG A 175 11.00 24.85 37.41
C ARG A 175 10.37 23.49 37.73
N TYR A 176 9.75 23.33 38.90
CA TYR A 176 9.13 22.07 39.31
C TYR A 176 7.63 22.22 39.61
N ASN A 177 6.76 21.51 38.88
CA ASN A 177 5.33 21.48 39.17
C ASN A 177 4.91 20.12 39.78
N GLN A 178 4.30 20.14 40.97
CA GLN A 178 3.52 19.02 41.51
C GLN A 178 2.05 19.39 41.74
N GLY A 179 1.70 20.68 41.61
CA GLY A 179 0.38 21.24 41.85
C GLY A 179 -0.40 21.45 40.55
N THR A 180 -1.21 22.51 40.52
CA THR A 180 -2.02 22.88 39.36
C THR A 180 -1.53 24.21 38.78
N VAL A 181 -1.34 24.26 37.46
CA VAL A 181 -1.15 25.49 36.69
C VAL A 181 -2.26 25.53 35.65
N ASP A 182 -3.15 26.52 35.73
CA ASP A 182 -4.36 26.62 34.90
C ASP A 182 -4.49 28.01 34.27
N GLY A 183 -4.53 28.14 32.94
CA GLY A 183 -4.75 29.45 32.34
C GLY A 183 -3.56 30.42 32.41
N CYS A 184 -2.33 29.90 32.48
CA CYS A 184 -1.15 30.74 32.26
C CYS A 184 -1.00 31.05 30.77
N ILE A 185 -0.91 32.33 30.43
CA ILE A 185 -0.80 32.80 29.04
C ILE A 185 0.52 33.57 28.88
N ILE A 186 1.31 33.22 27.88
CA ILE A 186 2.53 33.96 27.51
C ILE A 186 2.29 34.58 26.13
N ASN A 187 2.16 35.90 26.09
CA ASN A 187 1.94 36.66 24.86
C ASN A 187 3.24 36.90 24.11
N SER A 188 4.32 37.23 24.82
CA SER A 188 5.64 37.41 24.23
C SER A 188 6.75 37.09 25.23
N ALA A 189 7.78 36.35 24.78
CA ALA A 189 8.87 35.93 25.64
C ALA A 189 10.14 35.49 24.90
N SER A 190 11.28 35.56 25.58
CA SER A 190 12.53 34.89 25.23
C SER A 190 13.01 34.05 26.41
N VAL A 191 12.97 32.73 26.25
CA VAL A 191 13.43 31.77 27.27
C VAL A 191 14.62 31.00 26.75
N THR A 192 15.80 31.24 27.32
CA THR A 192 17.07 30.63 26.87
C THR A 192 17.79 29.95 28.03
N GLY A 193 18.19 28.70 27.86
CA GLY A 193 18.97 27.94 28.85
C GLY A 193 19.78 26.82 28.23
N GLY A 194 20.34 25.94 29.05
CA GLY A 194 21.09 24.77 28.60
C GLY A 194 20.19 23.54 28.46
N SER A 195 19.86 22.90 29.58
CA SER A 195 19.06 21.67 29.63
C SER A 195 17.73 21.93 30.32
N LYS A 196 16.67 21.25 29.85
CA LYS A 196 15.28 21.36 30.34
C LYS A 196 14.74 22.79 30.22
N VAL A 197 14.57 23.26 28.99
CA VAL A 197 14.07 24.61 28.70
C VAL A 197 12.63 24.55 28.22
N ALA A 198 11.77 25.41 28.76
CA ALA A 198 10.38 25.54 28.32
C ALA A 198 9.78 26.90 28.65
N GLY A 199 8.64 27.24 28.05
CA GLY A 199 7.92 28.47 28.36
C GLY A 199 7.34 28.46 29.77
N ILE A 200 6.58 27.42 30.13
CA ILE A 200 5.81 27.40 31.39
C ILE A 200 6.48 26.54 32.45
N ILE A 201 6.74 25.25 32.20
CA ILE A 201 7.23 24.31 33.22
C ILE A 201 8.52 23.61 32.78
N ALA A 202 9.58 23.57 33.57
CA ALA A 202 10.74 22.73 33.21
C ALA A 202 10.45 21.23 33.45
N GLU A 203 9.92 20.87 34.62
CA GLU A 203 9.53 19.50 34.97
C GLU A 203 8.12 19.44 35.58
N ASN A 204 7.21 18.76 34.88
CA ASN A 204 5.83 18.59 35.30
C ASN A 204 5.58 17.20 35.93
N GLN A 205 5.07 17.18 37.15
CA GLN A 205 4.56 16.01 37.87
C GLN A 205 3.13 16.25 38.42
N GLY A 206 2.55 17.41 38.09
CA GLY A 206 1.21 17.82 38.49
C GLY A 206 0.32 18.07 37.28
N VAL A 207 -0.64 18.98 37.43
CA VAL A 207 -1.60 19.36 36.40
C VAL A 207 -1.17 20.67 35.75
N LEU A 208 -1.16 20.69 34.43
CA LEU A 208 -1.01 21.86 33.59
C LEU A 208 -2.18 21.90 32.60
N THR A 209 -3.03 22.93 32.66
CA THR A 209 -4.25 22.96 31.86
C THR A 209 -4.59 24.34 31.34
N ASN A 210 -5.27 24.41 30.20
CA ASN A 210 -5.77 25.65 29.60
C ASN A 210 -4.72 26.75 29.39
N CYS A 211 -3.44 26.38 29.27
CA CYS A 211 -2.34 27.34 29.14
C CYS A 211 -2.04 27.63 27.67
N VAL A 212 -1.60 28.86 27.38
CA VAL A 212 -1.42 29.34 26.00
C VAL A 212 -0.05 29.98 25.86
N ILE A 213 0.72 29.57 24.85
CA ILE A 213 1.92 30.26 24.38
C ILE A 213 1.63 30.79 22.98
N ASN A 214 1.68 32.11 22.81
CA ASN A 214 1.42 32.79 21.56
C ASN A 214 2.69 32.91 20.67
N PRO A 215 2.58 33.33 19.40
CA PRO A 215 3.66 33.24 18.41
C PRO A 215 4.92 34.04 18.72
N ASP A 216 4.80 35.16 19.45
CA ASP A 216 5.94 36.04 19.78
C ASP A 216 6.81 35.50 20.93
N VAL A 217 6.91 34.17 21.05
CA VAL A 217 7.67 33.47 22.09
C VAL A 217 8.76 32.62 21.45
N THR A 218 10.01 32.85 21.85
CA THR A 218 11.16 32.03 21.44
C THR A 218 11.71 31.26 22.63
N ILE A 219 11.89 29.94 22.46
CA ILE A 219 12.44 29.04 23.47
C ILE A 219 13.68 28.36 22.90
N ALA A 220 14.84 28.61 23.50
CA ALA A 220 16.13 28.14 23.01
C ALA A 220 16.90 27.33 24.05
N GLY A 221 17.45 26.17 23.65
CA GLY A 221 18.27 25.35 24.54
C GLY A 221 19.06 24.25 23.84
N LEU A 222 19.83 23.48 24.62
CA LEU A 222 20.80 22.51 24.12
C LEU A 222 20.30 21.07 24.04
N SER A 223 19.50 20.57 24.99
CA SER A 223 19.18 19.12 25.07
C SER A 223 17.69 18.82 25.09
N ASN A 224 16.96 19.18 26.14
CA ASN A 224 15.54 18.90 26.29
C ASN A 224 14.78 20.21 26.24
N ILE A 225 14.15 20.51 25.11
CA ILE A 225 13.40 21.75 24.92
C ILE A 225 11.96 21.43 24.59
N GLY A 226 11.02 21.82 25.43
CA GLY A 226 9.61 21.73 25.11
C GLY A 226 8.96 23.10 25.13
N GLY A 227 7.97 23.34 24.28
CA GLY A 227 7.34 24.66 24.24
C GLY A 227 6.60 24.96 25.54
N ILE A 228 5.75 24.04 25.98
CA ILE A 228 4.96 24.17 27.21
C ILE A 228 5.70 23.63 28.43
N THR A 229 6.15 22.36 28.38
CA THR A 229 6.99 21.75 29.42
C THR A 229 8.26 21.13 28.84
N ALA A 230 9.39 21.12 29.52
CA ALA A 230 10.56 20.39 28.99
C ALA A 230 10.39 18.87 29.19
N VAL A 231 9.93 18.46 30.37
CA VAL A 231 9.65 17.06 30.71
C VAL A 231 8.29 16.95 31.38
N ASN A 232 7.40 16.14 30.81
CA ASN A 232 6.19 15.67 31.48
C ASN A 232 6.48 14.31 32.12
N GLY A 233 6.62 14.27 33.44
CA GLY A 233 6.89 13.06 34.20
C GLY A 233 5.67 12.13 34.27
N ALA A 234 5.85 10.95 34.86
CA ALA A 234 4.81 9.90 34.88
C ALA A 234 3.50 10.31 35.58
N ALA A 235 3.56 11.24 36.53
CA ALA A 235 2.36 11.80 37.19
C ALA A 235 1.85 13.07 36.51
N GLY A 236 2.59 13.60 35.54
CA GLY A 236 2.28 14.86 34.87
C GLY A 236 1.09 14.75 33.93
N GLN A 237 0.19 15.73 34.01
CA GLN A 237 -0.99 15.85 33.17
C GLN A 237 -0.96 17.19 32.45
N ILE A 238 -1.11 17.18 31.12
CA ILE A 238 -1.25 18.36 30.28
C ILE A 238 -2.59 18.25 29.55
N SER A 239 -3.42 19.29 29.60
CA SER A 239 -4.71 19.27 28.92
C SER A 239 -5.13 20.63 28.37
N ASN A 240 -5.77 20.65 27.21
CA ASN A 240 -6.38 21.86 26.63
C ASN A 240 -5.41 23.04 26.47
N CYS A 241 -4.14 22.75 26.21
CA CYS A 241 -3.11 23.77 26.08
C CYS A 241 -2.85 24.10 24.61
N VAL A 242 -2.35 25.31 24.34
CA VAL A 242 -1.99 25.79 23.00
C VAL A 242 -0.54 26.26 22.96
N PHE A 243 0.18 25.88 21.90
CA PHE A 243 1.54 26.36 21.65
C PHE A 243 1.71 26.88 20.21
N ALA A 244 2.08 28.15 20.06
CA ALA A 244 2.29 28.76 18.75
C ALA A 244 3.66 29.42 18.57
N GLY A 245 4.57 29.31 19.54
CA GLY A 245 5.90 29.96 19.50
C GLY A 245 6.97 29.18 18.74
N ASP A 246 8.20 29.68 18.79
CA ASP A 246 9.36 29.09 18.12
C ASP A 246 10.29 28.37 19.11
N ILE A 247 10.69 27.15 18.76
CA ILE A 247 11.64 26.33 19.49
C ILE A 247 12.92 26.19 18.69
N VAL A 248 14.04 26.58 19.28
CA VAL A 248 15.36 26.51 18.64
C VAL A 248 16.30 25.65 19.46
N THR A 249 16.77 24.55 18.89
CA THR A 249 17.80 23.73 19.52
C THR A 249 19.19 24.23 19.10
N SER A 250 20.03 24.60 20.06
CA SER A 250 21.32 25.29 19.84
C SER A 250 22.54 24.40 20.15
N GLN A 251 22.37 23.08 20.11
CA GLN A 251 23.45 22.15 20.38
C GLN A 251 24.55 22.15 19.29
N ALA A 252 25.67 21.50 19.56
CA ALA A 252 26.69 21.24 18.54
C ALA A 252 26.22 20.14 17.56
N ALA A 253 26.69 20.18 16.31
CA ALA A 253 26.35 19.16 15.32
C ALA A 253 26.72 17.74 15.79
N GLY A 254 25.79 16.79 15.60
CA GLY A 254 25.95 15.39 16.04
C GLY A 254 25.72 15.15 17.54
N THR A 255 25.34 16.16 18.32
CA THR A 255 24.89 15.96 19.71
C THR A 255 23.37 15.81 19.77
N ALA A 256 22.90 14.90 20.63
CA ALA A 256 21.48 14.61 20.76
C ALA A 256 20.76 15.78 21.45
N ALA A 257 19.68 16.25 20.84
CA ALA A 257 18.64 17.03 21.51
C ALA A 257 17.28 16.50 21.10
N GLN A 258 16.35 16.68 22.03
CA GLN A 258 14.95 16.31 21.95
C GLN A 258 14.13 17.59 22.05
N ALA A 259 13.25 17.82 21.08
CA ALA A 259 12.34 18.94 21.18
C ALA A 259 10.95 18.66 20.62
N GLY A 260 9.96 19.35 21.19
CA GLY A 260 8.60 19.41 20.65
C GLY A 260 7.74 20.49 21.29
N ALA A 261 6.66 20.89 20.62
CA ALA A 261 5.80 22.00 21.05
C ALA A 261 5.26 21.87 22.47
N PHE A 262 4.89 20.67 22.91
CA PHE A 262 4.39 20.44 24.26
C PHE A 262 5.46 19.95 25.21
N ALA A 263 6.23 18.94 24.78
CA ALA A 263 7.28 18.35 25.61
C ALA A 263 8.46 17.84 24.79
N ALA A 264 9.67 17.99 25.32
CA ALA A 264 10.81 17.23 24.80
C ALA A 264 10.62 15.73 25.13
N VAL A 265 10.15 15.44 26.34
CA VAL A 265 9.84 14.07 26.79
C VAL A 265 8.48 14.03 27.48
N ASN A 266 7.59 13.16 27.01
CA ASN A 266 6.34 12.83 27.66
C ASN A 266 6.37 11.40 28.23
N ASN A 267 6.26 11.28 29.56
CA ASN A 267 6.00 10.02 30.26
C ASN A 267 4.65 10.04 30.99
N GLY A 268 3.94 11.16 30.95
CA GLY A 268 2.61 11.33 31.56
C GLY A 268 1.52 11.38 30.50
N SER A 269 0.47 12.14 30.77
CA SER A 269 -0.66 12.31 29.86
C SER A 269 -0.68 13.69 29.20
N ILE A 270 -0.93 13.74 27.89
CA ILE A 270 -1.25 14.97 27.14
C ILE A 270 -2.59 14.76 26.43
N VAL A 271 -3.54 15.66 26.66
CA VAL A 271 -4.92 15.53 26.17
C VAL A 271 -5.40 16.80 25.48
N ASN A 272 -6.10 16.68 24.35
CA ASN A 272 -6.83 17.78 23.69
C ASN A 272 -6.03 19.07 23.50
N SER A 273 -4.78 18.96 23.07
CA SER A 273 -3.85 20.10 23.01
C SER A 273 -3.37 20.34 21.59
N ILE A 274 -3.05 21.60 21.25
CA ILE A 274 -2.83 22.03 19.87
C ILE A 274 -1.54 22.84 19.71
N SER A 275 -0.79 22.63 18.63
CA SER A 275 0.39 23.43 18.30
C SER A 275 0.44 23.96 16.86
N SER A 276 1.11 25.09 16.61
CA SER A 276 1.24 25.69 15.27
C SER A 276 2.51 26.53 15.01
N GLY A 277 3.49 26.47 15.91
CA GLY A 277 4.73 27.23 15.83
C GLY A 277 5.83 26.55 15.01
N SER A 278 7.09 26.72 15.40
CA SER A 278 8.22 26.03 14.74
C SER A 278 9.12 25.27 15.73
N VAL A 279 9.72 24.19 15.26
CA VAL A 279 10.77 23.43 15.96
C VAL A 279 11.94 23.29 15.00
N VAL A 280 12.99 24.06 15.23
CA VAL A 280 14.16 24.13 14.35
C VAL A 280 15.40 23.73 15.12
N SER A 281 16.23 22.92 14.50
CA SER A 281 17.57 22.68 14.99
C SER A 281 18.60 23.54 14.26
N ALA A 282 19.39 24.31 15.01
CA ALA A 282 20.48 25.11 14.46
C ALA A 282 21.65 24.29 13.89
N SER A 283 21.88 23.05 14.39
CA SER A 283 23.05 22.23 14.02
C SER A 283 22.72 20.78 13.61
N GLY A 284 21.53 20.51 13.08
CA GLY A 284 21.10 19.15 12.69
C GLY A 284 20.86 18.15 13.83
N ALA A 285 20.21 18.56 14.92
CA ALA A 285 19.66 17.73 15.98
C ALA A 285 18.94 16.51 15.44
N THR A 286 19.07 15.42 16.17
CA THR A 286 18.60 14.13 15.69
C THR A 286 17.22 13.73 16.16
N GLN A 287 16.53 14.39 17.11
CA GLN A 287 15.19 13.96 17.60
C GLN A 287 14.21 15.13 17.77
N LEU A 288 13.51 15.53 16.71
CA LEU A 288 12.56 16.65 16.75
C LEU A 288 11.15 16.18 16.37
N GLY A 289 10.16 16.52 17.18
CA GLY A 289 8.75 16.28 16.89
C GLY A 289 7.94 17.56 16.92
N GLY A 290 6.95 17.70 16.04
CA GLY A 290 6.12 18.91 16.01
C GLY A 290 5.26 19.09 17.27
N PHE A 291 4.85 18.00 17.90
CA PHE A 291 4.07 17.98 19.15
C PHE A 291 4.93 17.60 20.35
N VAL A 292 5.63 16.47 20.28
CA VAL A 292 6.55 16.01 21.34
C VAL A 292 7.85 15.48 20.75
N GLY A 293 8.99 15.68 21.43
CA GLY A 293 10.24 15.04 21.03
C GLY A 293 10.13 13.51 21.15
N THR A 294 9.94 13.03 22.38
CA THR A 294 9.77 11.60 22.69
C THR A 294 8.51 11.37 23.52
N ASN A 295 7.61 10.52 23.04
CA ASN A 295 6.56 9.91 23.86
C ASN A 295 7.12 8.59 24.42
N GLY A 296 7.50 8.58 25.70
CA GLY A 296 8.12 7.43 26.36
C GLY A 296 7.12 6.29 26.60
N ALA A 297 7.60 5.16 27.08
CA ALA A 297 6.80 3.92 27.23
C ALA A 297 5.57 4.03 28.14
N THR A 298 5.54 5.04 29.03
CA THR A 298 4.39 5.34 29.91
C THR A 298 3.57 6.54 29.43
N GLY A 299 4.05 7.22 28.38
CA GLY A 299 3.42 8.40 27.82
C GLY A 299 2.14 8.06 27.07
N VAL A 300 1.09 8.82 27.35
CA VAL A 300 -0.22 8.72 26.69
C VAL A 300 -0.54 10.07 26.08
N ILE A 301 -0.85 10.08 24.78
CA ILE A 301 -1.33 11.27 24.08
C ILE A 301 -2.69 10.93 23.46
N THR A 302 -3.70 11.73 23.79
CA THR A 302 -5.05 11.57 23.24
C THR A 302 -5.53 12.91 22.71
N GLY A 303 -5.95 12.94 21.45
CA GLY A 303 -6.53 14.14 20.88
C GLY A 303 -5.56 15.30 20.66
N GLY A 304 -4.33 15.01 20.23
CA GLY A 304 -3.33 16.02 19.94
C GLY A 304 -3.39 16.49 18.49
N VAL A 305 -3.24 17.80 18.27
CA VAL A 305 -3.17 18.40 16.92
C VAL A 305 -1.88 19.20 16.78
N SER A 306 -1.07 18.89 15.76
CA SER A 306 0.18 19.61 15.47
C SER A 306 0.17 20.20 14.07
N ARG A 307 0.30 21.52 13.97
CA ARG A 307 0.65 22.24 12.73
C ARG A 307 2.06 22.82 12.78
N THR A 308 2.86 22.37 13.74
CA THR A 308 4.21 22.86 13.98
C THR A 308 5.11 22.52 12.81
N THR A 309 5.82 23.50 12.26
CA THR A 309 6.85 23.23 11.23
C THR A 309 8.10 22.69 11.90
N VAL A 310 8.61 21.56 11.45
CA VAL A 310 9.77 20.87 12.04
C VAL A 310 10.92 20.81 11.05
N THR A 311 12.08 21.32 11.42
CA THR A 311 13.31 21.26 10.60
C THR A 311 14.47 20.70 11.43
N GLY A 312 14.99 19.53 11.05
CA GLY A 312 16.00 18.81 11.84
C GLY A 312 16.96 17.97 11.01
N GLY A 313 17.85 17.27 11.72
CA GLY A 313 18.82 16.33 11.15
C GLY A 313 18.15 15.06 10.65
N ASP A 314 18.06 14.04 11.53
CA ASP A 314 17.76 12.64 11.18
C ASP A 314 16.38 12.15 11.66
N ILE A 315 16.10 12.04 12.96
CA ILE A 315 14.81 11.55 13.48
C ILE A 315 13.87 12.74 13.65
N VAL A 316 13.14 13.07 12.59
CA VAL A 316 12.25 14.24 12.54
C VAL A 316 10.82 13.83 12.19
N GLY A 317 9.88 14.01 13.12
CA GLY A 317 8.45 13.69 12.91
C GLY A 317 7.55 14.92 13.02
N GLY A 318 6.47 14.95 12.25
CA GLY A 318 5.48 16.02 12.28
C GLY A 318 4.67 16.07 13.57
N PHE A 319 4.48 14.91 14.21
CA PHE A 319 3.86 14.82 15.54
C PHE A 319 4.88 14.47 16.62
N ALA A 320 5.53 13.30 16.51
CA ALA A 320 6.55 12.87 17.47
C ALA A 320 7.85 12.48 16.78
N ALA A 321 9.01 12.75 17.39
CA ALA A 321 10.26 12.17 16.87
C ALA A 321 10.27 10.66 17.14
N VAL A 322 9.99 10.28 18.40
CA VAL A 322 9.97 8.89 18.86
C VAL A 322 8.68 8.63 19.64
N ASN A 323 7.97 7.56 19.30
CA ASN A 323 6.87 7.02 20.10
C ASN A 323 7.18 5.61 20.59
N ALA A 324 7.20 5.43 21.91
CA ALA A 324 7.25 4.14 22.59
C ALA A 324 6.02 3.90 23.48
N GLY A 325 5.15 4.90 23.63
CA GLY A 325 3.93 4.86 24.42
C GLY A 325 2.69 4.72 23.53
N SER A 326 1.57 5.33 23.96
CA SER A 326 0.31 5.29 23.21
C SER A 326 -0.05 6.68 22.67
N ILE A 327 -0.39 6.75 21.38
CA ILE A 327 -0.96 7.94 20.75
C ILE A 327 -2.30 7.54 20.13
N THR A 328 -3.36 8.28 20.46
CA THR A 328 -4.72 8.00 19.99
C THR A 328 -5.43 9.28 19.54
N ASP A 329 -6.19 9.18 18.45
CA ASP A 329 -6.97 10.27 17.86
C ASP A 329 -6.14 11.54 17.58
N ALA A 330 -4.96 11.39 16.97
CA ALA A 330 -4.00 12.48 16.84
C ALA A 330 -3.74 12.88 15.38
N PHE A 331 -3.44 14.15 15.15
CA PHE A 331 -3.27 14.68 13.80
C PHE A 331 -2.04 15.58 13.67
N SER A 332 -1.31 15.46 12.57
CA SER A 332 -0.21 16.33 12.18
C SER A 332 -0.37 16.91 10.79
N ALA A 333 -0.41 18.24 10.68
CA ALA A 333 -0.44 19.02 9.44
C ALA A 333 0.74 20.01 9.32
N GLY A 334 1.73 19.91 10.22
CA GLY A 334 2.92 20.75 10.17
C GLY A 334 3.92 20.27 9.12
N ARG A 335 4.64 21.21 8.50
CA ARG A 335 5.69 20.90 7.51
C ARG A 335 6.84 20.15 8.16
N VAL A 336 7.33 19.08 7.55
CA VAL A 336 8.49 18.31 8.04
C VAL A 336 9.65 18.42 7.06
N THR A 337 10.82 18.84 7.54
CA THR A 337 12.05 18.95 6.75
C THR A 337 13.19 18.23 7.47
N ALA A 338 13.49 17.01 7.03
CA ALA A 338 14.69 16.28 7.46
C ALA A 338 15.88 16.62 6.55
N THR A 339 17.00 17.05 7.14
CA THR A 339 18.22 17.47 6.40
C THR A 339 19.22 16.33 6.22
N ALA A 340 19.05 15.23 6.94
CA ALA A 340 19.76 13.97 6.76
C ALA A 340 18.77 12.81 6.97
N LEU A 341 18.83 11.75 6.18
CA LEU A 341 17.93 10.62 6.34
C LEU A 341 18.72 9.35 6.60
N SER A 342 18.57 8.79 7.80
CA SER A 342 19.03 7.43 8.11
C SER A 342 17.91 6.41 7.90
N SER A 343 18.28 5.13 7.89
CA SER A 343 17.34 4.01 7.93
C SER A 343 16.53 3.94 9.22
N ALA A 344 16.85 4.76 10.22
CA ALA A 344 16.14 4.78 11.50
C ALA A 344 14.85 5.62 11.44
N GLN A 345 14.64 6.44 10.41
CA GLN A 345 13.38 7.12 10.16
C GLN A 345 12.42 6.21 9.38
N THR A 346 11.24 5.98 9.95
CA THR A 346 10.24 4.99 9.51
C THR A 346 8.89 5.61 9.14
N GLY A 347 8.65 6.89 9.45
CA GLY A 347 7.39 7.57 9.16
C GLY A 347 7.45 9.08 9.35
N ILE A 348 6.38 9.76 8.93
CA ILE A 348 6.26 11.22 8.96
C ILE A 348 5.51 11.69 10.19
N PHE A 349 4.50 10.94 10.63
CA PHE A 349 3.76 11.23 11.85
C PHE A 349 4.68 11.03 13.07
N CYS A 350 5.25 9.82 13.16
CA CYS A 350 6.35 9.50 14.06
C CYS A 350 7.57 9.08 13.24
N ALA A 351 8.73 9.70 13.48
CA ALA A 351 9.94 9.24 12.82
C ALA A 351 10.36 7.84 13.28
N GLN A 352 10.12 7.49 14.54
CA GLN A 352 10.22 6.13 15.07
C GLN A 352 8.98 5.77 15.87
N ASN A 353 8.40 4.60 15.60
CA ASN A 353 7.30 4.06 16.39
C ASN A 353 7.60 2.62 16.86
N SER A 354 7.64 2.41 18.16
CA SER A 354 7.65 1.09 18.82
C SER A 354 6.48 0.89 19.79
N GLY A 355 5.61 1.90 19.91
CA GLY A 355 4.39 1.86 20.72
C GLY A 355 3.11 1.79 19.88
N ASP A 356 1.99 2.11 20.53
CA ASP A 356 0.65 2.04 19.94
C ASP A 356 0.31 3.35 19.20
N LEU A 357 -0.15 3.22 17.96
CA LEU A 357 -0.74 4.28 17.16
C LEU A 357 -2.15 3.85 16.76
N ASN A 358 -3.17 4.52 17.31
CA ASN A 358 -4.57 4.27 16.97
C ASN A 358 -5.18 5.57 16.45
N ASP A 359 -5.84 5.55 15.29
CA ASP A 359 -6.50 6.73 14.72
C ASP A 359 -5.58 7.97 14.68
N ALA A 360 -4.32 7.78 14.28
CA ALA A 360 -3.29 8.81 14.22
C ALA A 360 -2.83 9.07 12.78
N PHE A 361 -2.84 10.33 12.34
CA PHE A 361 -2.70 10.69 10.93
C PHE A 361 -1.79 11.89 10.69
N ALA A 362 -1.03 11.84 9.60
CA ALA A 362 -0.33 13.01 9.08
C ALA A 362 -0.93 13.43 7.73
N ASP A 363 -1.19 14.73 7.57
CA ASP A 363 -1.61 15.32 6.31
C ASP A 363 -0.45 15.30 5.31
N LYS A 364 -0.57 14.45 4.30
CA LYS A 364 0.44 14.24 3.28
C LYS A 364 0.73 15.50 2.46
N ALA A 365 -0.30 16.27 2.11
CA ALA A 365 -0.18 17.43 1.24
C ALA A 365 0.57 18.57 1.95
N LEU A 366 0.26 18.81 3.23
CA LEU A 366 0.82 19.88 4.03
C LEU A 366 2.23 19.59 4.56
N ALA A 367 2.58 18.33 4.73
CA ALA A 367 3.89 17.95 5.27
C ALA A 367 5.07 18.40 4.37
N GLY A 368 4.84 18.53 3.06
CA GLY A 368 5.85 18.97 2.10
C GLY A 368 6.92 17.92 1.81
N LYS A 369 7.81 18.22 0.87
CA LYS A 369 8.72 17.25 0.23
C LYS A 369 10.02 17.04 1.02
N SER A 370 10.10 16.00 1.84
CA SER A 370 11.38 15.34 2.14
C SER A 370 11.29 13.83 1.99
N THR A 371 11.43 13.35 0.75
CA THR A 371 11.61 11.94 0.34
C THR A 371 10.44 10.97 0.60
N VAL A 372 10.32 10.00 -0.31
CA VAL A 372 9.29 8.95 -0.33
C VAL A 372 9.24 8.12 0.97
N ALA A 373 10.40 7.86 1.59
CA ALA A 373 10.52 6.99 2.77
C ALA A 373 9.77 7.49 4.01
N ILE A 374 9.51 8.80 4.09
CA ILE A 374 8.92 9.40 5.28
C ILE A 374 7.38 9.26 5.27
N PHE A 375 6.72 9.10 4.12
CA PHE A 375 5.24 9.15 4.03
C PHE A 375 4.48 7.89 4.45
N ALA A 376 5.14 6.88 5.03
CA ALA A 376 4.45 5.71 5.57
C ALA A 376 3.40 6.16 6.63
N GLY A 377 2.12 5.77 6.41
CA GLY A 377 1.00 6.09 7.32
C GLY A 377 0.42 7.52 7.19
N ALA A 378 0.82 8.30 6.18
CA ALA A 378 0.20 9.59 5.88
C ALA A 378 -1.14 9.41 5.15
N VAL A 379 -2.10 10.31 5.40
CA VAL A 379 -3.44 10.29 4.82
C VAL A 379 -3.63 11.52 3.94
N GLN A 380 -4.46 11.39 2.91
CA GLN A 380 -4.83 12.52 2.05
C GLN A 380 -5.63 13.56 2.84
N THR A 381 -5.46 14.84 2.48
CA THR A 381 -6.22 15.92 3.13
C THR A 381 -7.72 15.69 3.00
N ASP A 382 -8.22 15.24 1.85
CA ASP A 382 -9.66 15.01 1.65
C ASP A 382 -10.22 13.94 2.56
N ASP A 383 -9.55 12.81 2.70
CA ASP A 383 -9.95 11.75 3.62
C ASP A 383 -9.99 12.20 5.08
N LEU A 384 -9.11 13.13 5.46
CA LEU A 384 -9.10 13.78 6.77
C LEU A 384 -10.31 14.71 6.98
N ILE A 385 -10.75 15.37 5.91
CA ILE A 385 -11.86 16.32 5.92
C ILE A 385 -13.21 15.59 5.97
N THR A 386 -13.36 14.59 5.10
CA THR A 386 -14.59 13.81 4.94
C THR A 386 -14.68 12.67 5.96
N MET A 387 -13.56 12.34 6.60
CA MET A 387 -13.37 11.22 7.53
C MET A 387 -13.66 9.86 6.87
N THR A 388 -13.21 9.70 5.61
CA THR A 388 -13.60 8.56 4.75
C THR A 388 -12.58 7.44 4.63
N CYS A 389 -11.31 7.60 5.04
CA CYS A 389 -10.34 6.52 4.87
C CYS A 389 -10.53 5.36 5.87
N GLY A 390 -10.83 4.16 5.38
CA GLY A 390 -10.86 2.93 6.20
C GLY A 390 -11.86 2.96 7.37
N SER A 391 -11.51 2.31 8.49
CA SER A 391 -12.35 2.22 9.70
C SER A 391 -12.62 3.56 10.40
N LEU A 392 -12.14 4.69 9.87
CA LEU A 392 -12.41 6.04 10.37
C LEU A 392 -13.90 6.30 10.62
N GLY A 393 -14.79 5.80 9.75
CA GLY A 393 -16.24 5.97 9.90
C GLY A 393 -16.83 5.26 11.13
N SER A 394 -16.07 4.37 11.78
CA SER A 394 -16.49 3.62 12.97
C SER A 394 -15.83 4.09 14.27
N SER A 395 -14.58 4.59 14.23
CA SER A 395 -13.85 5.12 15.40
C SER A 395 -14.13 6.62 15.62
N PHE A 396 -14.18 7.39 14.54
CA PHE A 396 -14.61 8.78 14.57
C PHE A 396 -16.10 8.86 14.24
N THR A 397 -16.94 9.04 15.27
CA THR A 397 -18.35 9.31 15.02
C THR A 397 -18.48 10.71 14.44
N LYS A 398 -18.84 10.81 13.15
CA LYS A 398 -19.37 12.03 12.53
C LYS A 398 -20.71 12.36 13.19
N GLN A 399 -20.68 12.86 14.42
CA GLN A 399 -21.84 13.51 15.00
C GLN A 399 -21.98 14.87 14.29
N ALA A 400 -23.17 15.13 13.76
CA ALA A 400 -23.43 16.21 12.83
C ALA A 400 -22.88 17.57 13.30
N LEU A 401 -21.96 18.12 12.49
CA LEU A 401 -21.57 19.53 12.32
C LEU A 401 -21.40 20.40 13.58
N GLU A 402 -20.17 20.51 14.09
CA GLU A 402 -19.50 21.77 14.47
C GLU A 402 -17.99 21.51 14.71
N THR A 403 -17.14 22.00 13.80
CA THR A 403 -15.65 22.00 13.80
C THR A 403 -14.92 20.68 13.46
N ALA A 404 -13.88 20.77 12.62
CA ALA A 404 -13.07 19.67 12.09
C ALA A 404 -12.18 18.95 13.14
N TYR A 405 -12.42 19.19 14.43
CA TYR A 405 -11.71 18.58 15.56
C TYR A 405 -12.72 18.17 16.66
N PRO A 406 -13.41 17.02 16.52
CA PRO A 406 -14.51 16.60 17.40
C PRO A 406 -14.17 16.58 18.90
N GLN A 407 -12.89 16.47 19.24
CA GLN A 407 -12.37 16.39 20.61
C GLN A 407 -12.44 17.73 21.37
N LEU A 408 -12.57 18.85 20.66
CA LEU A 408 -12.68 20.19 21.25
C LEU A 408 -14.14 20.62 21.45
N SER A 409 -15.12 19.83 20.99
CA SER A 409 -16.54 20.07 21.22
C SER A 409 -16.90 20.21 22.72
N ALA A 410 -16.20 19.46 23.59
CA ALA A 410 -16.36 19.56 25.04
C ALA A 410 -15.84 20.89 25.64
N LEU A 411 -14.91 21.58 24.95
CA LEU A 411 -14.43 22.92 25.34
C LEU A 411 -15.28 24.05 24.75
N LEU A 412 -15.93 23.78 23.62
CA LEU A 412 -16.80 24.73 22.91
C LEU A 412 -18.19 24.87 23.54
N ASP A 413 -18.60 23.96 24.42
CA ASP A 413 -19.80 24.15 25.24
C ASP A 413 -19.54 25.16 26.36
N TYR A 414 -19.40 26.42 25.95
CA TYR A 414 -19.35 27.60 26.81
C TYR A 414 -20.48 27.57 27.85
N SER A 415 -21.67 27.10 27.46
CA SER A 415 -22.82 27.05 28.36
C SER A 415 -22.64 26.02 29.49
N ALA A 416 -22.06 24.86 29.20
CA ALA A 416 -21.70 23.86 30.21
C ALA A 416 -20.52 24.32 31.07
N TYR A 417 -19.49 24.94 30.49
CA TYR A 417 -18.33 25.45 31.23
C TYR A 417 -18.74 26.54 32.24
N MET A 418 -19.53 27.53 31.79
CA MET A 418 -20.05 28.58 32.66
C MET A 418 -21.03 28.04 33.71
N SER A 419 -21.80 27.01 33.38
CA SER A 419 -22.67 26.32 34.36
C SER A 419 -21.87 25.56 35.43
N ALA A 420 -20.68 25.07 35.09
CA ALA A 420 -19.78 24.38 36.01
C ALA A 420 -18.93 25.32 36.87
N HIS A 421 -18.74 26.58 36.45
CA HIS A 421 -17.89 27.58 37.13
C HIS A 421 -18.66 28.88 37.45
N PRO A 422 -19.61 28.85 38.41
CA PRO A 422 -20.39 30.04 38.79
C PRO A 422 -19.54 31.19 39.36
N GLU A 423 -18.29 30.95 39.76
CA GLU A 423 -17.34 31.99 40.17
C GLU A 423 -17.00 33.01 39.08
N TYR A 424 -17.29 32.69 37.81
CA TYR A 424 -17.07 33.56 36.65
C TYR A 424 -18.36 34.28 36.17
N GLU A 425 -19.45 34.30 36.96
CA GLU A 425 -20.72 34.95 36.58
C GLU A 425 -20.52 36.38 36.01
N GLY A 426 -20.76 36.55 34.70
CA GLY A 426 -20.67 37.83 33.98
C GLY A 426 -19.32 38.14 33.31
N PHE A 427 -18.33 37.25 33.37
CA PHE A 427 -17.01 37.40 32.75
C PHE A 427 -16.57 36.08 32.07
N VAL A 428 -15.87 36.16 30.94
CA VAL A 428 -15.31 34.97 30.26
C VAL A 428 -13.80 35.01 30.43
N PRO A 429 -13.18 34.02 31.09
CA PRO A 429 -11.73 33.99 31.25
C PRO A 429 -11.01 33.98 29.90
N ASP A 430 -9.94 34.76 29.78
CA ASP A 430 -9.20 34.94 28.52
C ASP A 430 -8.69 33.60 27.95
N LYS A 431 -8.30 32.66 28.83
CA LYS A 431 -7.85 31.31 28.44
C LYS A 431 -8.86 30.59 27.53
N ILE A 432 -10.16 30.72 27.82
CA ILE A 432 -11.22 30.08 27.03
C ILE A 432 -11.31 30.72 25.65
N VAL A 433 -11.28 32.05 25.60
CA VAL A 433 -11.35 32.83 24.35
C VAL A 433 -10.15 32.52 23.44
N TYR A 434 -8.95 32.45 24.01
CA TYR A 434 -7.74 32.04 23.28
C TYR A 434 -7.86 30.63 22.71
N ILE A 435 -8.24 29.63 23.52
CA ILE A 435 -8.30 28.24 23.07
C ILE A 435 -9.34 28.07 21.96
N GLN A 436 -10.50 28.73 22.07
CA GLN A 436 -11.51 28.74 21.01
C GLN A 436 -10.99 29.37 19.71
N GLY A 437 -10.34 30.54 19.81
CA GLY A 437 -9.79 31.25 18.65
C GLY A 437 -8.71 30.44 17.91
N TRP A 438 -7.78 29.84 18.67
CA TRP A 438 -6.76 28.97 18.10
C TRP A 438 -7.34 27.69 17.49
N SER A 439 -8.34 27.08 18.13
CA SER A 439 -9.04 25.90 17.58
C SER A 439 -9.71 26.21 16.24
N LYS A 440 -10.34 27.40 16.13
CA LYS A 440 -10.92 27.88 14.86
C LYS A 440 -9.83 28.08 13.79
N LEU A 441 -8.78 28.84 14.09
CA LEU A 441 -7.71 29.12 13.13
C LEU A 441 -7.03 27.84 12.62
N LEU A 442 -6.70 26.92 13.53
CA LEU A 442 -5.91 25.73 13.19
C LEU A 442 -6.73 24.64 12.49
N SER A 443 -8.06 24.79 12.41
CA SER A 443 -8.91 23.99 11.51
C SER A 443 -8.79 24.37 10.03
N ALA A 444 -8.17 25.51 9.72
CA ALA A 444 -8.03 26.00 8.35
C ALA A 444 -7.00 25.15 7.58
N THR A 445 -7.42 24.44 6.51
CA THR A 445 -6.55 23.55 5.73
C THR A 445 -6.65 23.80 4.21
N LEU A 446 -5.82 23.10 3.45
CA LEU A 446 -5.68 23.17 2.00
C LEU A 446 -5.85 21.77 1.39
N ASN A 447 -6.78 21.60 0.46
CA ASN A 447 -6.85 20.39 -0.38
C ASN A 447 -6.07 20.58 -1.68
N THR A 448 -5.13 19.70 -1.98
CA THR A 448 -4.29 19.80 -3.18
C THR A 448 -4.74 18.93 -4.37
N GLN A 449 -5.82 18.14 -4.25
CA GLN A 449 -6.41 17.13 -5.18
C GLN A 449 -5.42 16.38 -6.10
N TYR A 450 -4.76 17.03 -7.06
CA TYR A 450 -3.79 16.40 -7.98
C TYR A 450 -2.33 16.60 -7.57
N SER A 451 -2.05 17.64 -6.79
CA SER A 451 -0.69 17.94 -6.36
C SER A 451 -0.38 17.16 -5.10
N GLN A 452 0.61 16.28 -5.16
CA GLN A 452 0.98 15.45 -4.01
C GLN A 452 1.48 16.27 -2.80
N TYR A 453 1.90 17.52 -3.03
CA TYR A 453 2.41 18.44 -2.01
C TYR A 453 2.00 19.89 -2.27
N VAL A 454 1.85 20.68 -1.22
CA VAL A 454 1.78 22.15 -1.31
C VAL A 454 3.05 22.79 -1.90
N ASP A 455 4.16 22.04 -1.95
CA ASP A 455 5.44 22.45 -2.52
C ASP A 455 5.59 22.17 -4.03
N THR A 456 4.66 21.42 -4.61
CA THR A 456 4.72 21.03 -6.04
C THR A 456 3.33 21.18 -6.65
N LEU A 457 2.68 22.31 -6.38
CA LEU A 457 1.37 22.60 -6.93
C LEU A 457 1.46 22.70 -8.46
N ALA A 458 0.61 21.95 -9.14
CA ALA A 458 0.53 21.87 -10.59
C ALA A 458 0.11 23.21 -11.25
N LEU A 459 0.49 23.41 -12.50
CA LEU A 459 -0.05 24.50 -13.35
C LEU A 459 -1.26 23.97 -14.14
N GLY A 460 -2.37 24.72 -14.19
CA GLY A 460 -3.50 24.38 -15.07
C GLY A 460 -4.87 24.88 -14.58
N SER A 461 -5.84 24.96 -15.51
CA SER A 461 -7.25 25.32 -15.24
C SER A 461 -8.09 24.17 -14.69
N GLU A 462 -7.56 22.94 -14.70
CA GLU A 462 -8.22 21.75 -14.16
C GLU A 462 -7.91 21.50 -12.69
N ASN A 463 -7.05 22.32 -12.07
CA ASN A 463 -6.93 22.34 -10.62
C ASN A 463 -8.23 22.86 -10.03
N TYR A 464 -9.04 21.95 -9.49
CA TYR A 464 -10.03 22.30 -8.50
C TYR A 464 -9.32 23.09 -7.40
N PRO A 465 -10.03 24.08 -6.83
CA PRO A 465 -9.42 25.02 -5.92
C PRO A 465 -8.67 24.26 -4.83
N LEU A 466 -7.57 24.85 -4.34
CA LEU A 466 -7.29 24.72 -2.92
C LEU A 466 -8.59 25.11 -2.23
N SER A 467 -9.41 24.13 -1.85
CA SER A 467 -10.62 24.38 -1.12
C SER A 467 -10.11 24.79 0.24
N ILE A 468 -10.13 26.08 0.47
CA ILE A 468 -10.07 26.58 1.81
C ILE A 468 -11.35 26.03 2.44
N ILE A 469 -11.23 25.07 3.36
CA ILE A 469 -12.40 24.64 4.12
C ILE A 469 -12.83 25.81 4.97
N THR A 470 -13.81 26.48 4.40
CA THR A 470 -14.63 27.51 4.95
C THR A 470 -15.95 27.15 4.35
N ASP A 471 -16.55 26.06 4.86
CA ASP A 471 -17.99 25.95 4.65
C ASP A 471 -18.56 27.29 5.15
N GLN A 472 -19.34 27.93 4.29
CA GLN A 472 -20.12 29.14 4.59
C GLN A 472 -20.92 29.01 5.91
N TYR A 473 -21.07 27.79 6.44
CA TYR A 473 -21.66 27.46 7.74
C TYR A 473 -20.67 27.20 8.89
N LEU A 474 -19.37 26.94 8.65
CA LEU A 474 -18.44 26.43 9.68
C LEU A 474 -17.43 27.44 10.24
N ASN A 475 -16.90 28.40 9.45
CA ASN A 475 -15.92 29.41 9.93
C ASN A 475 -15.87 30.70 9.07
N PRO A 476 -16.97 31.50 8.99
CA PRO A 476 -17.01 32.71 8.16
C PRO A 476 -16.07 33.83 8.61
N GLU A 477 -15.39 33.66 9.75
CA GLU A 477 -14.54 34.65 10.40
C GLU A 477 -13.04 34.52 10.03
N VAL A 478 -12.60 33.40 9.44
CA VAL A 478 -11.20 33.22 9.01
C VAL A 478 -10.98 33.87 7.66
N ILE A 479 -10.02 34.80 7.59
CA ILE A 479 -9.69 35.56 6.38
C ILE A 479 -8.43 34.98 5.75
N TRP A 480 -8.49 34.67 4.46
CA TRP A 480 -7.35 34.16 3.71
C TRP A 480 -6.72 35.23 2.82
N THR A 481 -5.40 35.33 2.88
CA THR A 481 -4.59 36.24 2.05
C THR A 481 -3.41 35.50 1.45
N SER A 482 -2.86 36.04 0.37
CA SER A 482 -1.70 35.48 -0.33
C SER A 482 -0.62 36.54 -0.41
N SER A 483 0.61 36.18 -0.03
CA SER A 483 1.76 37.08 -0.16
C SER A 483 2.12 37.40 -1.61
N ASN A 484 1.64 36.58 -2.56
CA ASN A 484 1.84 36.78 -3.99
C ASN A 484 0.60 36.34 -4.79
N THR A 485 -0.35 37.26 -4.95
CA THR A 485 -1.60 37.02 -5.68
C THR A 485 -1.40 36.78 -7.18
N ALA A 486 -0.21 36.99 -7.73
CA ALA A 486 0.09 36.60 -9.11
C ALA A 486 0.43 35.11 -9.23
N VAL A 487 0.97 34.50 -8.17
CA VAL A 487 1.33 33.07 -8.11
C VAL A 487 0.15 32.23 -7.61
N ALA A 488 -0.47 32.66 -6.52
CA ALA A 488 -1.59 31.97 -5.89
C ALA A 488 -2.69 32.98 -5.53
N PRO A 489 -3.54 33.37 -6.49
CA PRO A 489 -4.64 34.30 -6.25
C PRO A 489 -5.73 33.64 -5.39
N ILE A 490 -6.21 34.35 -4.36
CA ILE A 490 -7.34 33.92 -3.54
C ILE A 490 -8.60 34.65 -4.01
N SER A 491 -9.65 33.89 -4.30
CA SER A 491 -10.97 34.38 -4.69
C SER A 491 -12.02 33.65 -3.85
N ALA A 492 -12.79 34.42 -3.06
CA ALA A 492 -13.70 33.89 -2.04
C ALA A 492 -12.99 32.91 -1.08
N TYR A 493 -13.15 31.61 -1.32
CA TYR A 493 -12.64 30.50 -0.51
C TYR A 493 -11.87 29.47 -1.36
N SER A 494 -11.27 29.95 -2.43
CA SER A 494 -10.54 29.15 -3.40
C SER A 494 -9.25 29.82 -3.83
N VAL A 495 -8.21 29.01 -4.04
CA VAL A 495 -7.02 29.46 -4.79
C VAL A 495 -7.17 29.00 -6.24
N GLN A 496 -7.18 29.95 -7.17
CA GLN A 496 -7.50 29.73 -8.58
C GLN A 496 -6.56 30.55 -9.47
N GLY A 497 -6.24 30.08 -10.67
CA GLY A 497 -5.34 30.79 -11.60
C GLY A 497 -3.87 30.74 -11.18
N LEU A 498 -3.43 29.57 -10.70
CA LEU A 498 -2.06 29.33 -10.26
C LEU A 498 -1.03 29.63 -11.37
N SER A 499 0.01 30.39 -11.03
CA SER A 499 1.17 30.68 -11.89
C SER A 499 2.46 30.27 -11.20
N ALA A 500 3.48 29.88 -11.98
CA ALA A 500 4.72 29.35 -11.42
C ALA A 500 5.41 30.35 -10.47
N GLY A 501 5.88 29.88 -9.32
CA GLY A 501 6.55 30.67 -8.30
C GLY A 501 6.23 30.21 -6.89
N SER A 502 6.56 31.04 -5.90
CA SER A 502 6.27 30.77 -4.49
C SER A 502 5.34 31.83 -3.91
N ALA A 503 4.45 31.41 -3.02
CA ALA A 503 3.56 32.27 -2.25
C ALA A 503 3.45 31.74 -0.82
N VAL A 504 2.99 32.58 0.09
CA VAL A 504 2.56 32.17 1.44
C VAL A 504 1.08 32.45 1.51
N LEU A 505 0.29 31.40 1.71
CA LEU A 505 -1.13 31.52 1.99
C LEU A 505 -1.28 31.70 3.50
N THR A 506 -1.93 32.79 3.91
CA THR A 506 -2.10 33.14 5.31
C THR A 506 -3.57 33.09 5.67
N ALA A 507 -3.94 32.17 6.55
CA ALA A 507 -5.21 32.21 7.27
C ALA A 507 -5.03 33.13 8.48
N ALA A 508 -5.95 34.08 8.68
CA ALA A 508 -5.95 35.03 9.77
C ALA A 508 -7.27 34.97 10.53
N TYR A 509 -7.20 35.11 11.86
CA TYR A 509 -8.35 35.16 12.74
C TYR A 509 -8.13 36.20 13.84
N ASP A 510 -9.16 36.98 14.13
CA ASP A 510 -9.15 37.98 15.20
C ASP A 510 -9.79 37.37 16.46
N ILE A 511 -8.99 37.05 17.47
CA ILE A 511 -9.50 36.59 18.77
C ILE A 511 -10.03 37.80 19.52
N ARG A 512 -11.32 37.85 19.83
CA ARG A 512 -11.97 39.02 20.45
C ARG A 512 -12.34 38.74 21.90
N PHE A 513 -11.72 39.47 22.83
CA PHE A 513 -12.02 39.42 24.26
C PHE A 513 -13.13 40.41 24.62
N SER A 514 -13.15 41.56 23.94
CA SER A 514 -14.21 42.56 24.04
C SER A 514 -14.38 43.29 22.70
N VAL A 515 -15.23 44.32 22.65
CA VAL A 515 -15.39 45.16 21.44
C VAL A 515 -14.12 45.92 21.06
N ASP A 516 -13.27 46.26 22.04
CA ASP A 516 -12.06 47.08 21.85
C ASP A 516 -10.76 46.27 22.01
N GLU A 517 -10.83 45.04 22.52
CA GLU A 517 -9.67 44.17 22.77
C GLU A 517 -9.66 42.97 21.81
N VAL A 518 -8.70 42.99 20.89
CA VAL A 518 -8.53 41.99 19.83
C VAL A 518 -7.08 41.52 19.79
N PHE A 519 -6.88 40.21 19.68
CA PHE A 519 -5.60 39.58 19.48
C PHE A 519 -5.56 38.87 18.13
N PRO A 520 -4.90 39.44 17.10
CA PRO A 520 -4.84 38.84 15.77
C PRO A 520 -3.89 37.65 15.76
N VAL A 521 -4.34 36.53 15.20
CA VAL A 521 -3.53 35.31 15.01
C VAL A 521 -3.48 34.92 13.55
N GLN A 522 -2.36 34.31 13.16
CA GLN A 522 -2.12 33.92 11.77
C GLN A 522 -1.50 32.54 11.68
N LEU A 523 -1.79 31.89 10.57
CA LEU A 523 -1.29 30.58 10.20
C LEU A 523 -0.79 30.68 8.77
N GLN A 524 0.50 30.46 8.60
CA GLN A 524 1.18 30.64 7.32
C GLN A 524 1.47 29.28 6.69
N ILE A 525 1.05 29.12 5.44
CA ILE A 525 1.28 27.91 4.65
C ILE A 525 2.07 28.31 3.40
N PRO A 526 3.40 28.09 3.41
CA PRO A 526 4.22 28.27 2.22
C PRO A 526 3.77 27.29 1.13
N VAL A 527 3.58 27.81 -0.08
CA VAL A 527 3.24 27.01 -1.27
C VAL A 527 4.21 27.32 -2.41
N THR A 528 4.48 26.31 -3.22
CA THR A 528 5.29 26.44 -4.43
C THR A 528 4.54 25.83 -5.61
N VAL A 529 4.44 26.61 -6.68
CA VAL A 529 3.63 26.35 -7.87
C VAL A 529 4.53 26.16 -9.09
N GLY A 530 4.20 25.19 -9.94
CA GLY A 530 4.91 24.91 -11.18
C GLY A 530 6.24 24.20 -11.00
N VAL A 531 6.48 23.60 -9.83
CA VAL A 531 7.67 22.78 -9.57
C VAL A 531 7.32 21.30 -9.72
N GLN A 532 8.14 20.58 -10.49
CA GLN A 532 7.95 19.16 -10.75
C GLN A 532 8.11 18.33 -9.47
N ASN A 533 7.21 17.37 -9.30
CA ASN A 533 7.33 16.36 -8.27
C ASN A 533 8.66 15.59 -8.45
N PRO A 534 9.53 15.49 -7.44
CA PRO A 534 10.86 14.88 -7.56
C PRO A 534 10.82 13.41 -7.95
N ASN A 535 9.72 12.73 -7.65
CA ASN A 535 9.60 11.29 -7.78
C ASN A 535 9.26 10.89 -9.22
N PHE A 536 8.79 11.84 -10.02
CA PHE A 536 8.35 11.63 -11.39
C PHE A 536 9.13 12.55 -12.33
N ALA A 537 9.41 12.08 -13.54
CA ALA A 537 10.23 12.82 -14.50
C ALA A 537 9.54 14.12 -14.96
N SER A 538 8.22 14.07 -15.11
CA SER A 538 7.36 15.15 -15.59
C SER A 538 5.91 14.89 -15.17
N GLY A 539 5.02 15.80 -15.53
CA GLY A 539 3.59 15.68 -15.33
C GLY A 539 3.11 16.09 -13.95
N ILE A 540 1.81 16.30 -13.86
CA ILE A 540 1.15 16.82 -12.66
C ILE A 540 0.14 15.83 -12.05
N GLY A 541 0.01 14.63 -12.62
CA GLY A 541 -0.89 13.59 -12.12
C GLY A 541 -2.34 13.69 -12.62
N SER A 542 -2.66 14.67 -13.47
CA SER A 542 -3.99 14.79 -14.09
C SER A 542 -4.12 13.90 -15.32
N ALA A 543 -5.35 13.63 -15.77
CA ALA A 543 -5.60 12.86 -17.00
C ALA A 543 -4.94 13.47 -18.25
N SER A 544 -4.88 14.81 -18.35
CA SER A 544 -4.27 15.51 -19.48
C SER A 544 -2.74 15.66 -19.38
N SER A 545 -2.18 15.44 -18.18
CA SER A 545 -0.75 15.52 -17.89
C SER A 545 -0.39 14.56 -16.75
N PRO A 546 -0.35 13.25 -17.04
CA PRO A 546 -0.08 12.19 -16.06
C PRO A 546 1.36 12.25 -15.56
N TYR A 547 1.62 11.74 -14.36
CA TYR A 547 2.99 11.60 -13.85
C TYR A 547 3.80 10.61 -14.70
N GLU A 548 4.92 11.08 -15.24
CA GLU A 548 5.80 10.26 -16.07
C GLU A 548 6.79 9.45 -15.22
N ILE A 549 6.77 8.12 -15.38
CA ILE A 549 7.65 7.18 -14.70
C ILE A 549 8.69 6.66 -15.70
N THR A 550 9.97 6.91 -15.39
CA THR A 550 11.14 6.49 -16.19
C THR A 550 12.12 5.59 -15.43
N THR A 551 11.93 5.42 -14.13
CA THR A 551 12.88 4.74 -13.23
C THR A 551 12.14 3.87 -12.23
N THR A 552 12.83 2.88 -11.65
CA THR A 552 12.31 2.04 -10.57
C THR A 552 11.86 2.87 -9.37
N ASN A 553 12.62 3.88 -8.95
CA ASN A 553 12.22 4.76 -7.84
C ASN A 553 10.90 5.51 -8.12
N GLY A 554 10.67 5.91 -9.38
CA GLY A 554 9.40 6.52 -9.79
C GLY A 554 8.25 5.52 -9.79
N PHE A 555 8.52 4.25 -10.08
CA PHE A 555 7.52 3.18 -9.99
C PHE A 555 7.24 2.77 -8.53
N ASP A 556 8.28 2.65 -7.69
CA ASP A 556 8.17 2.34 -6.26
C ASP A 556 7.41 3.42 -5.48
N SER A 557 7.34 4.63 -6.03
CA SER A 557 6.50 5.70 -5.50
C SER A 557 5.01 5.32 -5.47
N LEU A 558 4.55 4.41 -6.35
CA LEU A 558 3.18 3.92 -6.36
C LEU A 558 2.79 3.21 -5.05
N SER A 559 3.72 2.72 -4.24
CA SER A 559 3.41 2.16 -2.92
C SER A 559 2.84 3.18 -1.94
N TYR A 560 3.03 4.47 -2.22
CA TYR A 560 2.60 5.58 -1.36
C TYR A 560 1.51 6.45 -2.01
N TYR A 561 1.50 6.56 -3.34
CA TYR A 561 0.52 7.36 -4.09
C TYR A 561 -0.51 6.53 -4.86
N GLY A 562 -0.31 5.22 -4.94
CA GLY A 562 -1.21 4.30 -5.61
C GLY A 562 -2.65 4.32 -5.08
N PRO A 563 -2.89 4.45 -3.76
CA PRO A 563 -4.25 4.51 -3.21
C PRO A 563 -5.09 5.74 -3.59
N ASP A 564 -4.54 6.69 -4.36
CA ASP A 564 -5.26 7.86 -4.82
C ASP A 564 -5.91 7.60 -6.19
N SER A 565 -7.24 7.57 -6.21
CA SER A 565 -8.01 7.26 -7.43
C SER A 565 -7.97 8.36 -8.48
N ASP A 566 -7.67 9.60 -8.09
CA ASP A 566 -7.72 10.75 -8.99
C ASP A 566 -6.39 10.97 -9.74
N ILE A 567 -5.35 10.18 -9.44
CA ILE A 567 -4.01 10.34 -10.01
C ILE A 567 -3.78 9.42 -11.22
N TYR A 568 -3.25 10.03 -12.28
CA TYR A 568 -2.86 9.39 -13.52
C TYR A 568 -1.34 9.30 -13.64
N TYR A 569 -0.86 8.12 -14.03
CA TYR A 569 0.54 7.77 -14.23
C TYR A 569 0.74 7.24 -15.65
N THR A 570 1.90 7.51 -16.23
CA THR A 570 2.31 6.93 -17.51
C THR A 570 3.75 6.46 -17.46
N LEU A 571 4.04 5.29 -18.01
CA LEU A 571 5.42 4.87 -18.25
C LEU A 571 5.93 5.57 -19.53
N THR A 572 7.17 6.03 -19.50
CA THR A 572 7.88 6.54 -20.69
C THR A 572 9.22 5.82 -20.91
N ALA A 573 9.52 4.83 -20.08
CA ALA A 573 10.63 3.91 -20.23
C ALA A 573 10.28 2.53 -19.66
N ASP A 574 11.00 1.49 -20.10
CA ASP A 574 10.92 0.16 -19.50
C ASP A 574 11.55 0.16 -18.10
N ILE A 575 10.97 -0.60 -17.17
CA ILE A 575 11.38 -0.66 -15.77
C ILE A 575 12.08 -2.00 -15.50
N ASN A 576 13.34 -1.95 -15.08
CA ASN A 576 14.14 -3.14 -14.76
C ASN A 576 14.27 -3.30 -13.25
N TYR A 577 13.74 -4.40 -12.70
CA TYR A 577 13.90 -4.71 -11.28
C TYR A 577 15.13 -5.58 -10.96
N ALA A 578 15.87 -6.05 -11.96
CA ALA A 578 17.14 -6.76 -11.79
C ALA A 578 17.05 -7.98 -10.84
N GLY A 579 15.95 -8.73 -10.89
CA GLY A 579 15.67 -9.89 -10.03
C GLY A 579 15.15 -9.53 -8.64
N SER A 580 14.53 -8.36 -8.49
CA SER A 580 13.94 -7.88 -7.23
C SER A 580 12.51 -7.37 -7.43
N CYS A 581 11.96 -6.65 -6.46
CA CYS A 581 10.64 -6.02 -6.50
C CYS A 581 10.67 -4.66 -5.79
N PRO A 582 9.56 -3.89 -5.80
CA PRO A 582 9.45 -2.70 -4.96
C PRO A 582 9.80 -3.01 -3.51
N GLN A 583 10.75 -2.26 -2.94
CA GLN A 583 11.21 -2.48 -1.55
C GLN A 583 10.07 -2.36 -0.53
N THR A 584 9.16 -1.43 -0.78
CA THR A 584 7.88 -1.33 -0.06
C THR A 584 6.79 -1.87 -0.99
N PRO A 585 6.01 -2.89 -0.59
CA PRO A 585 5.01 -3.49 -1.45
C PRO A 585 3.90 -2.49 -1.81
N ILE A 586 3.41 -2.55 -3.05
CA ILE A 586 2.23 -1.79 -3.48
C ILE A 586 0.99 -2.57 -3.01
N THR A 587 0.57 -2.32 -1.77
CA THR A 587 -0.53 -3.05 -1.13
C THR A 587 -1.90 -2.68 -1.69
N ARG A 588 -2.06 -1.46 -2.19
CA ARG A 588 -3.30 -1.00 -2.83
C ARG A 588 -3.01 0.04 -3.91
N PHE A 589 -3.72 -0.07 -5.03
CA PHE A 589 -3.68 0.88 -6.12
C PHE A 589 -5.10 1.16 -6.63
N ASP A 590 -5.50 2.43 -6.57
CA ASP A 590 -6.83 2.91 -6.94
C ASP A 590 -6.78 3.87 -8.14
N GLY A 591 -5.58 4.32 -8.55
CA GLY A 591 -5.38 5.30 -9.63
C GLY A 591 -5.40 4.73 -11.06
N HIS A 592 -4.85 5.50 -12.00
CA HIS A 592 -4.79 5.16 -13.42
C HIS A 592 -3.34 5.02 -13.90
N LEU A 593 -2.91 3.84 -14.33
CA LEU A 593 -1.57 3.58 -14.86
C LEU A 593 -1.63 3.20 -16.35
N ALA A 594 -1.16 4.10 -17.20
CA ALA A 594 -0.88 3.81 -18.60
C ALA A 594 0.56 3.31 -18.74
N GLY A 595 0.74 2.02 -18.94
CA GLY A 595 2.01 1.40 -19.29
C GLY A 595 2.56 1.87 -20.63
N ASN A 596 1.73 2.47 -21.50
CA ASN A 596 2.11 3.01 -22.81
C ASN A 596 2.99 2.03 -23.63
N ASN A 597 2.64 0.75 -23.51
CA ASN A 597 3.33 -0.39 -24.11
C ASN A 597 4.82 -0.45 -23.77
N HIS A 598 5.14 -0.24 -22.49
CA HIS A 598 6.45 -0.46 -21.87
C HIS A 598 6.47 -1.71 -20.98
N ALA A 599 7.66 -2.29 -20.84
CA ALA A 599 7.86 -3.50 -20.05
C ALA A 599 8.32 -3.20 -18.61
N VAL A 600 7.75 -3.89 -17.64
CA VAL A 600 8.32 -4.09 -16.30
C VAL A 600 8.95 -5.49 -16.30
N TYR A 601 10.27 -5.57 -16.18
CA TYR A 601 10.98 -6.83 -16.44
C TYR A 601 12.00 -7.18 -15.36
N ASP A 602 12.35 -8.47 -15.33
CA ASP A 602 13.25 -9.06 -14.34
C ASP A 602 12.74 -8.83 -12.90
N LEU A 603 11.45 -9.13 -12.70
CA LEU A 603 10.70 -8.87 -11.47
C LEU A 603 10.57 -10.16 -10.65
N THR A 604 11.00 -10.16 -9.40
CA THR A 604 10.84 -11.28 -8.43
C THR A 604 10.04 -10.80 -7.23
N ILE A 605 8.78 -11.22 -7.15
CA ILE A 605 7.84 -10.83 -6.11
C ILE A 605 7.97 -11.82 -4.94
N ASP A 606 8.49 -11.35 -3.81
CA ASP A 606 8.73 -12.13 -2.59
C ASP A 606 8.09 -11.50 -1.33
N ASN A 607 7.45 -10.34 -1.47
CA ASN A 607 6.93 -9.53 -0.36
C ASN A 607 5.45 -9.13 -0.52
N ASN A 608 4.77 -9.58 -1.59
CA ASN A 608 3.41 -9.17 -1.93
C ASN A 608 2.69 -10.23 -2.78
N SER A 609 1.35 -10.22 -2.85
CA SER A 609 0.60 -11.21 -3.65
C SER A 609 0.79 -11.07 -5.17
N ALA A 610 1.14 -9.88 -5.64
CA ALA A 610 1.51 -9.56 -7.00
C ALA A 610 2.25 -8.20 -7.03
N LEU A 611 2.58 -7.67 -8.22
CA LEU A 611 3.10 -6.30 -8.33
C LEU A 611 2.17 -5.29 -7.64
N PHE A 612 0.85 -5.46 -7.83
CA PHE A 612 -0.20 -4.77 -7.08
C PHE A 612 -0.98 -5.79 -6.24
N ALA A 613 -1.00 -5.63 -4.92
CA ALA A 613 -1.72 -6.61 -4.08
C ALA A 613 -3.23 -6.53 -4.30
N THR A 614 -3.75 -5.30 -4.36
CA THR A 614 -5.16 -5.01 -4.58
C THR A 614 -5.30 -3.83 -5.52
N LEU A 615 -6.10 -4.01 -6.57
CA LEU A 615 -6.63 -2.95 -7.42
C LEU A 615 -8.02 -2.58 -6.89
N GLY A 616 -8.18 -1.35 -6.42
CA GLY A 616 -9.45 -0.87 -5.89
C GLY A 616 -10.43 -0.40 -6.95
N ALA A 617 -11.63 -0.05 -6.50
CA ALA A 617 -12.73 0.35 -7.36
C ALA A 617 -12.38 1.58 -8.21
N GLY A 618 -12.56 1.47 -9.52
CA GLY A 618 -12.27 2.51 -10.51
C GLY A 618 -10.83 2.56 -11.00
N SER A 619 -9.94 1.73 -10.45
CA SER A 619 -8.55 1.67 -10.92
C SER A 619 -8.44 1.17 -12.36
N VAL A 620 -7.47 1.71 -13.09
CA VAL A 620 -7.23 1.34 -14.49
C VAL A 620 -5.75 1.06 -14.68
N ILE A 621 -5.42 -0.15 -15.15
CA ILE A 621 -4.07 -0.50 -15.60
C ILE A 621 -4.15 -0.87 -17.08
N SER A 622 -3.36 -0.20 -17.92
CA SER A 622 -3.36 -0.47 -19.36
C SER A 622 -1.97 -0.55 -19.97
N GLY A 623 -1.78 -1.35 -21.02
CA GLY A 623 -0.57 -1.31 -21.84
C GLY A 623 0.74 -1.65 -21.11
N ILE A 624 0.71 -2.50 -20.08
CA ILE A 624 1.92 -2.90 -19.33
C ILE A 624 2.33 -4.33 -19.68
N GLY A 625 3.63 -4.56 -19.90
CA GLY A 625 4.18 -5.88 -20.18
C GLY A 625 5.07 -6.38 -19.05
N ILE A 626 4.65 -7.39 -18.29
CA ILE A 626 5.51 -8.05 -17.31
C ILE A 626 6.36 -9.11 -18.03
N VAL A 627 7.69 -9.06 -17.93
CA VAL A 627 8.58 -10.01 -18.64
C VAL A 627 9.65 -10.59 -17.72
N GLY A 628 9.75 -11.92 -17.66
CA GLY A 628 10.63 -12.59 -16.69
C GLY A 628 10.15 -12.34 -15.27
N GLY A 629 8.82 -12.31 -15.09
CA GLY A 629 8.20 -12.19 -13.77
C GLY A 629 8.27 -13.52 -13.03
N VAL A 630 8.64 -13.49 -11.76
CA VAL A 630 8.57 -14.62 -10.84
C VAL A 630 7.78 -14.19 -9.62
N ASN A 631 6.85 -15.02 -9.16
CA ASN A 631 6.19 -14.79 -7.87
C ASN A 631 6.39 -16.00 -6.94
N GLU A 632 7.05 -15.75 -5.81
CA GLU A 632 7.37 -16.73 -4.78
C GLU A 632 6.53 -16.51 -3.49
N TYR A 633 5.58 -15.57 -3.53
CA TYR A 633 4.77 -15.16 -2.38
C TYR A 633 3.27 -15.28 -2.66
N ALA A 634 2.54 -15.84 -1.69
CA ALA A 634 1.08 -15.87 -1.65
C ALA A 634 0.62 -15.04 -0.44
N SER A 635 -0.42 -14.21 -0.63
CA SER A 635 -1.00 -13.46 0.50
C SER A 635 -1.55 -14.39 1.58
N PRO A 636 -1.79 -13.88 2.79
CA PRO A 636 -2.53 -14.61 3.83
C PRO A 636 -3.91 -15.11 3.38
N ASP A 637 -4.55 -14.44 2.42
CA ASP A 637 -5.82 -14.86 1.80
C ASP A 637 -5.65 -15.91 0.68
N GLY A 638 -4.39 -16.26 0.37
CA GLY A 638 -4.03 -17.26 -0.61
C GLY A 638 -4.09 -16.78 -2.06
N CYS A 639 -3.81 -15.50 -2.33
CA CYS A 639 -3.75 -14.97 -3.70
C CYS A 639 -2.31 -14.85 -4.19
N ALA A 640 -2.03 -15.31 -5.42
CA ALA A 640 -0.73 -15.18 -6.08
C ALA A 640 -0.86 -14.91 -7.59
N ALA A 641 -0.27 -13.82 -8.08
CA ALA A 641 -0.25 -13.41 -9.49
C ALA A 641 0.98 -12.56 -9.85
N LEU A 642 1.19 -12.23 -11.13
CA LEU A 642 2.26 -11.30 -11.51
C LEU A 642 1.80 -9.83 -11.49
N LEU A 643 0.60 -9.52 -12.00
CA LEU A 643 0.12 -8.14 -12.07
C LEU A 643 -0.72 -7.76 -10.85
N ALA A 644 -1.82 -8.47 -10.58
CA ALA A 644 -2.76 -8.11 -9.51
C ALA A 644 -3.16 -9.32 -8.65
N GLY A 645 -3.02 -9.22 -7.33
CA GLY A 645 -3.53 -10.24 -6.41
C GLY A 645 -5.05 -10.28 -6.43
N VAL A 646 -5.66 -9.16 -6.08
CA VAL A 646 -7.11 -8.94 -6.09
C VAL A 646 -7.42 -7.73 -6.98
N ALA A 647 -8.43 -7.83 -7.83
CA ALA A 647 -8.94 -6.72 -8.62
C ALA A 647 -10.45 -6.60 -8.40
N ASP A 648 -10.93 -5.52 -7.80
CA ASP A 648 -12.33 -5.30 -7.47
C ASP A 648 -12.85 -4.01 -8.12
N ASN A 649 -13.84 -4.12 -9.01
CA ASN A 649 -14.32 -3.04 -9.87
C ASN A 649 -13.18 -2.28 -10.58
N ALA A 650 -12.21 -3.02 -11.14
CA ALA A 650 -11.01 -2.48 -11.79
C ALA A 650 -10.94 -2.85 -13.28
N ASP A 651 -10.28 -2.01 -14.09
CA ASP A 651 -10.07 -2.25 -15.52
C ASP A 651 -8.60 -2.61 -15.79
N ILE A 652 -8.35 -3.81 -16.32
CA ILE A 652 -7.03 -4.27 -16.76
C ILE A 652 -7.10 -4.50 -18.28
N VAL A 653 -6.46 -3.61 -19.05
CA VAL A 653 -6.68 -3.52 -20.50
C VAL A 653 -5.37 -3.58 -21.29
N ASN A 654 -5.28 -4.46 -22.28
CA ASN A 654 -4.10 -4.53 -23.17
C ASN A 654 -2.79 -4.73 -22.41
N CYS A 655 -2.82 -5.56 -21.37
CA CYS A 655 -1.66 -5.90 -20.56
C CYS A 655 -1.17 -7.31 -20.92
N TYR A 656 0.12 -7.59 -20.72
CA TYR A 656 0.59 -8.96 -20.85
C TYR A 656 1.58 -9.36 -19.77
N ALA A 657 1.67 -10.67 -19.51
CA ALA A 657 2.66 -11.22 -18.59
C ALA A 657 3.35 -12.47 -19.17
N VAL A 658 4.68 -12.48 -19.08
CA VAL A 658 5.53 -13.64 -19.33
C VAL A 658 6.32 -13.94 -18.07
N GLY A 659 6.02 -15.06 -17.41
CA GLY A 659 6.67 -15.40 -16.16
C GLY A 659 6.22 -16.71 -15.55
N ASP A 660 6.81 -17.04 -14.42
CA ASP A 660 6.61 -18.30 -13.71
C ASP A 660 6.06 -18.03 -12.29
N ILE A 661 5.01 -18.75 -11.91
CA ILE A 661 4.47 -18.78 -10.55
C ILE A 661 4.51 -20.22 -10.06
N GLU A 662 5.30 -20.45 -9.03
CA GLU A 662 5.33 -21.69 -8.26
C GLU A 662 5.28 -21.30 -6.78
N ALA A 663 4.07 -20.99 -6.30
CA ALA A 663 3.88 -20.47 -4.95
C ALA A 663 4.01 -21.59 -3.90
N ALA A 664 5.26 -21.96 -3.58
CA ALA A 664 5.60 -22.86 -2.48
C ALA A 664 5.72 -22.06 -1.17
N THR A 665 4.60 -21.60 -0.60
CA THR A 665 4.64 -20.80 0.63
C THR A 665 4.13 -21.55 1.86
N ALA A 666 4.20 -20.93 3.04
CA ALA A 666 3.63 -21.48 4.28
C ALA A 666 2.09 -21.54 4.27
N VAL A 667 1.44 -20.86 3.32
CA VAL A 667 -0.01 -20.85 3.10
C VAL A 667 -0.25 -21.30 1.65
N ASP A 668 -0.95 -22.41 1.48
CA ASP A 668 -1.31 -22.89 0.14
C ASP A 668 -2.23 -21.86 -0.55
N PRO A 669 -1.91 -21.37 -1.77
CA PRO A 669 -2.73 -20.35 -2.41
C PRO A 669 -4.09 -20.92 -2.83
N ASN A 670 -5.16 -20.21 -2.48
CA ASN A 670 -6.52 -20.49 -2.92
C ASN A 670 -6.72 -20.08 -4.38
N TYR A 671 -6.20 -18.91 -4.78
CA TYR A 671 -6.42 -18.36 -6.12
C TYR A 671 -5.09 -17.98 -6.75
N THR A 672 -4.80 -18.60 -7.89
CA THR A 672 -3.56 -18.33 -8.62
C THR A 672 -3.88 -18.04 -10.07
N GLY A 673 -3.46 -16.89 -10.56
CA GLY A 673 -3.55 -16.58 -11.98
C GLY A 673 -2.31 -15.87 -12.46
N LEU A 674 -1.88 -16.11 -13.70
CA LEU A 674 -0.62 -15.54 -14.15
C LEU A 674 -0.69 -14.01 -14.22
N LEU A 675 -1.85 -13.43 -14.59
CA LEU A 675 -2.08 -11.99 -14.57
C LEU A 675 -2.78 -11.54 -13.28
N VAL A 676 -3.91 -12.17 -12.95
CA VAL A 676 -4.77 -11.79 -11.81
C VAL A 676 -5.12 -13.02 -10.97
N ALA A 677 -4.99 -12.99 -9.65
CA ALA A 677 -5.40 -14.12 -8.82
C ALA A 677 -6.93 -14.15 -8.62
N TYR A 678 -7.51 -13.04 -8.16
CA TYR A 678 -8.95 -12.89 -7.95
C TYR A 678 -9.50 -11.66 -8.68
N ALA A 679 -10.45 -11.85 -9.60
CA ALA A 679 -11.21 -10.80 -10.25
C ALA A 679 -12.62 -10.72 -9.63
N GLY A 680 -12.87 -9.68 -8.85
CA GLY A 680 -14.13 -9.42 -8.14
C GLY A 680 -15.17 -8.66 -8.96
N PRO A 681 -16.31 -8.33 -8.33
CA PRO A 681 -17.46 -7.73 -9.01
C PRO A 681 -17.13 -6.44 -9.76
N GLY A 682 -17.58 -6.33 -11.01
CA GLY A 682 -17.39 -5.15 -11.84
C GLY A 682 -16.00 -5.04 -12.49
N THR A 683 -15.10 -5.98 -12.22
CA THR A 683 -13.76 -6.00 -12.84
C THR A 683 -13.85 -6.41 -14.32
N LEU A 684 -13.12 -5.69 -15.17
CA LEU A 684 -12.92 -5.98 -16.58
C LEU A 684 -11.46 -6.34 -16.83
N ILE A 685 -11.22 -7.52 -17.41
CA ILE A 685 -9.92 -7.92 -17.93
C ILE A 685 -10.08 -8.07 -19.44
N SER A 686 -9.54 -7.12 -20.21
CA SER A 686 -9.78 -7.06 -21.66
C SER A 686 -8.49 -6.95 -22.48
N GLY A 687 -8.40 -7.68 -23.58
CA GLY A 687 -7.27 -7.52 -24.52
C GLY A 687 -5.93 -8.02 -23.96
N CYS A 688 -5.93 -8.85 -22.92
CA CYS A 688 -4.71 -9.24 -22.20
C CYS A 688 -4.08 -10.54 -22.72
N VAL A 689 -2.75 -10.68 -22.58
CA VAL A 689 -2.00 -11.87 -23.01
C VAL A 689 -1.18 -12.47 -21.87
N THR A 690 -1.16 -13.80 -21.72
CA THR A 690 -0.28 -14.46 -20.75
C THR A 690 0.50 -15.61 -21.35
N SER A 691 1.70 -15.83 -20.80
CA SER A 691 2.60 -16.91 -21.19
C SER A 691 3.56 -17.26 -20.06
N GLY A 692 4.06 -18.49 -20.03
CA GLY A 692 4.91 -18.97 -18.94
C GLY A 692 4.30 -20.16 -18.22
N SER A 693 4.58 -20.32 -16.93
CA SER A 693 4.10 -21.42 -16.10
C SER A 693 3.36 -20.92 -14.86
N VAL A 694 2.15 -21.40 -14.61
CA VAL A 694 1.43 -21.20 -13.35
C VAL A 694 1.12 -22.55 -12.72
N VAL A 695 1.75 -22.81 -11.57
CA VAL A 695 1.58 -24.05 -10.81
C VAL A 695 1.06 -23.71 -9.42
N ASN A 696 -0.19 -24.11 -9.16
CA ASN A 696 -0.76 -24.08 -7.83
C ASN A 696 -0.51 -25.42 -7.13
N THR A 697 0.25 -25.39 -6.04
CA THR A 697 0.62 -26.55 -5.23
C THR A 697 -0.41 -26.91 -4.14
N SER A 698 -1.43 -26.07 -3.96
CA SER A 698 -2.52 -26.30 -3.00
C SER A 698 -3.27 -27.59 -3.30
N ALA A 699 -3.49 -28.39 -2.25
CA ALA A 699 -4.33 -29.59 -2.31
C ALA A 699 -5.80 -29.32 -1.93
N LEU A 700 -6.18 -28.06 -1.75
CA LEU A 700 -7.54 -27.68 -1.34
C LEU A 700 -8.51 -27.88 -2.50
N ALA A 701 -9.67 -28.50 -2.25
CA ALA A 701 -10.68 -28.69 -3.29
C ALA A 701 -11.27 -27.36 -3.84
N GLY A 702 -11.12 -26.27 -3.09
CA GLY A 702 -11.57 -24.93 -3.46
C GLY A 702 -10.51 -24.08 -4.16
N SER A 703 -9.28 -24.59 -4.39
CA SER A 703 -8.29 -23.80 -5.12
C SER A 703 -8.68 -23.63 -6.58
N SER A 704 -8.28 -22.52 -7.18
CA SER A 704 -8.63 -22.16 -8.54
C SER A 704 -7.44 -21.53 -9.25
N THR A 705 -7.05 -22.14 -10.36
CA THR A 705 -5.84 -21.78 -11.11
C THR A 705 -6.18 -21.44 -12.54
N GLY A 706 -5.73 -20.28 -13.03
CA GLY A 706 -5.99 -19.86 -14.40
C GLY A 706 -4.82 -19.19 -15.11
N GLY A 707 -4.78 -19.29 -16.45
CA GLY A 707 -3.74 -18.64 -17.23
C GLY A 707 -3.83 -17.12 -17.25
N ILE A 708 -5.03 -16.54 -17.21
CA ILE A 708 -5.27 -15.10 -17.05
C ILE A 708 -5.67 -14.82 -15.59
N ALA A 709 -6.78 -15.44 -15.15
CA ALA A 709 -7.38 -15.19 -13.85
C ALA A 709 -7.57 -16.47 -13.04
N GLY A 710 -7.19 -16.50 -11.76
CA GLY A 710 -7.45 -17.67 -10.90
C GLY A 710 -8.94 -17.88 -10.66
N PHE A 711 -9.64 -16.84 -10.19
CA PHE A 711 -11.06 -16.85 -9.86
C PHE A 711 -11.74 -15.57 -10.37
N ALA A 712 -12.96 -15.69 -10.91
CA ALA A 712 -13.73 -14.57 -11.44
C ALA A 712 -15.16 -14.56 -10.90
N ASP A 713 -15.49 -13.51 -10.14
CA ASP A 713 -16.75 -13.27 -9.45
C ASP A 713 -17.44 -12.01 -10.00
N ALA A 714 -18.58 -12.16 -10.69
CA ALA A 714 -19.26 -11.07 -11.39
C ALA A 714 -18.32 -10.18 -12.24
N ALA A 715 -17.30 -10.81 -12.84
CA ALA A 715 -16.24 -10.17 -13.62
C ALA A 715 -16.35 -10.52 -15.12
N VAL A 716 -15.82 -9.65 -15.98
CA VAL A 716 -15.79 -9.85 -17.42
C VAL A 716 -14.35 -10.04 -17.87
N ILE A 717 -14.08 -11.20 -18.49
CA ILE A 717 -12.80 -11.49 -19.15
C ILE A 717 -13.09 -11.52 -20.65
N SER A 718 -12.54 -10.58 -21.42
CA SER A 718 -12.81 -10.44 -22.84
C SER A 718 -11.54 -10.36 -23.68
N ASP A 719 -11.56 -10.99 -24.85
CA ASP A 719 -10.52 -10.83 -25.86
C ASP A 719 -9.11 -11.11 -25.29
N CYS A 720 -8.96 -12.16 -24.48
CA CYS A 720 -7.67 -12.52 -23.88
C CYS A 720 -7.03 -13.73 -24.57
N LEU A 721 -5.69 -13.75 -24.67
CA LEU A 721 -4.91 -14.90 -25.12
C LEU A 721 -4.09 -15.48 -23.97
N SER A 722 -4.21 -16.77 -23.69
CA SER A 722 -3.27 -17.47 -22.79
C SER A 722 -2.55 -18.57 -23.54
N THR A 723 -1.22 -18.55 -23.49
CA THR A 723 -0.35 -19.62 -23.99
C THR A 723 0.40 -20.33 -22.84
N ALA A 724 -0.03 -20.06 -21.61
CA ALA A 724 0.60 -20.53 -20.40
C ALA A 724 0.39 -22.03 -20.18
N TYR A 725 1.32 -22.64 -19.46
CA TYR A 725 1.09 -23.92 -18.80
C TYR A 725 0.40 -23.65 -17.47
N VAL A 726 -0.79 -24.23 -17.30
CA VAL A 726 -1.63 -24.06 -16.12
C VAL A 726 -1.77 -25.39 -15.42
N ARG A 727 -1.30 -25.49 -14.18
CA ARG A 727 -1.42 -26.69 -13.37
C ARG A 727 -2.00 -26.39 -11.99
N SER A 728 -3.01 -27.16 -11.60
CA SER A 728 -3.53 -27.16 -10.23
C SER A 728 -3.29 -28.52 -9.56
N THR A 729 -2.88 -28.52 -8.29
CA THR A 729 -2.69 -29.75 -7.51
C THR A 729 -3.99 -30.23 -6.86
N GLY A 730 -4.88 -29.30 -6.55
CA GLY A 730 -6.27 -29.53 -6.17
C GLY A 730 -7.18 -28.46 -6.76
N GLY A 731 -8.49 -28.73 -6.82
CA GLY A 731 -9.49 -27.77 -7.30
C GLY A 731 -9.39 -27.46 -8.80
N ALA A 732 -9.92 -26.32 -9.22
CA ALA A 732 -10.15 -26.03 -10.64
C ALA A 732 -8.88 -25.56 -11.39
N ALA A 733 -8.68 -26.06 -12.62
CA ALA A 733 -7.63 -25.63 -13.54
C ALA A 733 -8.21 -25.18 -14.88
N GLY A 734 -8.04 -23.90 -15.24
CA GLY A 734 -8.56 -23.36 -16.50
C GLY A 734 -7.50 -22.67 -17.34
N GLY A 735 -7.46 -22.94 -18.64
CA GLY A 735 -6.43 -22.33 -19.50
C GLY A 735 -6.49 -20.79 -19.55
N VAL A 736 -7.68 -20.20 -19.42
CA VAL A 736 -7.89 -18.74 -19.31
C VAL A 736 -8.27 -18.37 -17.87
N VAL A 737 -9.28 -19.02 -17.30
CA VAL A 737 -9.81 -18.70 -15.97
C VAL A 737 -10.05 -19.96 -15.16
N GLY A 738 -9.62 -20.03 -13.89
CA GLY A 738 -9.86 -21.24 -13.09
C GLY A 738 -11.36 -21.49 -12.85
N THR A 739 -12.05 -20.51 -12.29
CA THR A 739 -13.49 -20.60 -11.94
C THR A 739 -14.23 -19.32 -12.32
N LEU A 740 -15.41 -19.47 -12.93
CA LEU A 740 -16.38 -18.40 -13.20
C LEU A 740 -17.62 -18.57 -12.31
N THR A 741 -18.04 -17.53 -11.59
CA THR A 741 -19.23 -17.55 -10.71
C THR A 741 -20.01 -16.23 -10.75
N ASN A 742 -21.24 -16.19 -10.23
CA ASN A 742 -22.04 -14.98 -10.06
C ASN A 742 -22.21 -14.14 -11.34
N ALA A 743 -22.53 -14.80 -12.46
CA ALA A 743 -22.72 -14.17 -13.77
C ALA A 743 -21.43 -13.57 -14.39
N SER A 744 -20.26 -14.07 -14.00
CA SER A 744 -19.00 -13.81 -14.72
C SER A 744 -19.04 -14.32 -16.16
N SER A 745 -18.18 -13.78 -17.02
CA SER A 745 -18.07 -14.25 -18.40
C SER A 745 -16.65 -14.28 -18.95
N ALA A 746 -16.39 -15.23 -19.84
CA ALA A 746 -15.18 -15.30 -20.66
C ALA A 746 -15.57 -15.24 -22.15
N GLN A 747 -15.30 -14.11 -22.81
CA GLN A 747 -15.82 -13.79 -24.14
C GLN A 747 -14.68 -13.55 -25.13
N GLY A 748 -14.70 -14.16 -26.30
CA GLY A 748 -13.66 -13.91 -27.31
C GLY A 748 -12.24 -14.35 -26.89
N CYS A 749 -12.12 -15.21 -25.88
CA CYS A 749 -10.82 -15.61 -25.36
C CYS A 749 -10.21 -16.75 -26.19
N VAL A 750 -8.89 -16.76 -26.31
CA VAL A 750 -8.12 -17.82 -26.96
C VAL A 750 -7.20 -18.51 -25.96
N PHE A 751 -7.23 -19.84 -25.92
CA PHE A 751 -6.25 -20.63 -25.19
C PHE A 751 -5.38 -21.46 -26.12
N ALA A 752 -4.06 -21.28 -26.06
CA ALA A 752 -3.09 -22.03 -26.86
C ALA A 752 -1.94 -22.56 -26.02
N GLY A 753 -2.24 -22.95 -24.78
CA GLY A 753 -1.34 -23.57 -23.81
C GLY A 753 -1.79 -24.96 -23.39
N MET A 754 -1.45 -25.36 -22.17
CA MET A 754 -1.86 -26.64 -21.59
C MET A 754 -2.45 -26.42 -20.20
N ALA A 755 -3.62 -27.00 -19.92
CA ALA A 755 -4.28 -26.94 -18.60
C ALA A 755 -4.40 -28.35 -18.03
N LEU A 756 -3.94 -28.53 -16.78
CA LEU A 756 -3.80 -29.83 -16.13
C LEU A 756 -4.20 -29.75 -14.64
N ASP A 757 -4.75 -30.84 -14.14
CA ASP A 757 -4.78 -31.13 -12.71
C ASP A 757 -3.65 -32.09 -12.31
N ALA A 758 -3.58 -32.47 -11.04
CA ALA A 758 -2.59 -33.41 -10.52
C ALA A 758 -2.65 -34.79 -11.21
N ALA A 759 -3.85 -35.27 -11.54
CA ALA A 759 -4.03 -36.57 -12.17
C ALA A 759 -3.48 -36.56 -13.59
N LEU A 760 -3.86 -35.57 -14.40
CA LEU A 760 -3.30 -35.38 -15.73
C LEU A 760 -1.78 -35.23 -15.63
N ALA A 761 -1.25 -34.37 -14.78
CA ALA A 761 0.20 -34.20 -14.63
C ALA A 761 0.94 -35.49 -14.23
N SER A 762 0.24 -36.46 -13.62
CA SER A 762 0.78 -37.78 -13.28
C SER A 762 0.53 -38.86 -14.35
N GLY A 763 -0.02 -38.48 -15.51
CA GLY A 763 -0.24 -39.38 -16.62
C GLY A 763 -1.64 -39.97 -16.76
N ALA A 764 -2.61 -39.50 -15.98
CA ALA A 764 -3.99 -39.95 -16.15
C ALA A 764 -4.54 -39.59 -17.54
N SER A 765 -5.48 -40.40 -18.03
CA SER A 765 -6.18 -40.14 -19.30
C SER A 765 -7.28 -39.09 -19.17
N ALA A 766 -7.70 -38.76 -17.94
CA ALA A 766 -8.74 -37.80 -17.66
C ALA A 766 -8.41 -37.04 -16.36
N PRO A 767 -8.87 -35.79 -16.23
CA PRO A 767 -8.72 -35.04 -14.99
C PRO A 767 -9.59 -35.65 -13.87
N ALA A 768 -9.05 -35.64 -12.66
CA ALA A 768 -9.76 -35.94 -11.40
C ALA A 768 -10.46 -34.69 -10.84
N ASP A 769 -9.90 -33.50 -11.07
CA ASP A 769 -10.46 -32.22 -10.65
C ASP A 769 -11.00 -31.39 -11.85
N PRO A 770 -11.88 -30.40 -11.63
CA PRO A 770 -12.46 -29.59 -12.72
C PRO A 770 -11.38 -28.90 -13.58
N THR A 771 -11.17 -29.40 -14.80
CA THR A 771 -10.10 -28.92 -15.69
C THR A 771 -10.64 -28.63 -17.09
N GLY A 772 -10.32 -27.46 -17.66
CA GLY A 772 -10.81 -27.06 -18.99
C GLY A 772 -9.92 -26.06 -19.73
N CYS A 773 -10.04 -26.00 -21.06
CA CYS A 773 -9.22 -25.11 -21.90
C CYS A 773 -9.47 -23.63 -21.66
N ILE A 774 -10.72 -23.25 -21.40
CA ILE A 774 -11.07 -21.85 -21.12
C ILE A 774 -11.30 -21.70 -19.63
N ALA A 775 -12.31 -22.40 -19.09
CA ALA A 775 -12.62 -22.42 -17.67
C ALA A 775 -12.50 -23.82 -17.07
N GLY A 776 -11.95 -23.94 -15.86
CA GLY A 776 -11.95 -25.19 -15.10
C GLY A 776 -13.34 -25.50 -14.53
N THR A 777 -13.97 -24.50 -13.92
CA THR A 777 -15.35 -24.58 -13.40
C THR A 777 -16.19 -23.39 -13.87
N ILE A 778 -17.46 -23.65 -14.22
CA ILE A 778 -18.45 -22.63 -14.58
C ILE A 778 -19.66 -22.82 -13.66
N LEU A 779 -19.94 -21.82 -12.83
CA LEU A 779 -21.03 -21.82 -11.85
C LEU A 779 -22.11 -20.77 -12.20
N ASP A 780 -23.29 -20.95 -11.62
CA ASP A 780 -24.42 -20.03 -11.73
C ASP A 780 -24.82 -19.72 -13.18
N THR A 781 -25.14 -18.46 -13.49
CA THR A 781 -25.45 -17.97 -14.84
C THR A 781 -24.20 -17.53 -15.62
N SER A 782 -23.00 -17.94 -15.18
CA SER A 782 -21.75 -17.57 -15.83
C SER A 782 -21.61 -18.26 -17.20
N ALA A 783 -20.90 -17.65 -18.14
CA ALA A 783 -20.87 -18.14 -19.51
C ALA A 783 -19.53 -17.95 -20.23
N ILE A 784 -19.28 -18.83 -21.20
CA ILE A 784 -18.22 -18.69 -22.19
C ILE A 784 -18.88 -18.44 -23.54
N ALA A 785 -18.39 -17.47 -24.31
CA ALA A 785 -18.96 -17.13 -25.62
C ALA A 785 -17.89 -16.69 -26.61
N GLY A 786 -17.96 -17.18 -27.86
CA GLY A 786 -17.04 -16.75 -28.92
C GLY A 786 -15.56 -17.06 -28.66
N SER A 787 -15.27 -17.97 -27.72
CA SER A 787 -13.90 -18.34 -27.33
C SER A 787 -13.38 -19.52 -28.14
N PHE A 788 -12.07 -19.61 -28.29
CA PHE A 788 -11.38 -20.63 -29.07
C PHE A 788 -10.25 -21.28 -28.28
N PHE A 789 -9.88 -22.51 -28.63
CA PHE A 789 -8.68 -23.14 -28.10
C PHE A 789 -7.89 -23.87 -29.19
N ASP A 790 -6.57 -23.88 -29.04
CA ASP A 790 -5.68 -24.62 -29.93
C ASP A 790 -5.78 -26.11 -29.60
N LYS A 791 -6.41 -26.85 -30.51
CA LYS A 791 -6.60 -28.29 -30.36
C LYS A 791 -5.33 -29.11 -30.57
N GLN A 792 -4.26 -28.50 -31.08
CA GLN A 792 -2.96 -29.12 -31.20
C GLN A 792 -2.15 -29.01 -29.90
N MET A 793 -2.52 -28.14 -28.96
CA MET A 793 -1.82 -27.97 -27.68
C MET A 793 -2.65 -28.45 -26.48
N SER A 794 -3.96 -28.23 -26.52
CA SER A 794 -4.87 -28.52 -25.41
C SER A 794 -5.01 -30.02 -25.12
N LEU A 795 -5.02 -30.39 -23.84
CA LEU A 795 -5.23 -31.77 -23.38
C LEU A 795 -6.68 -32.08 -23.00
N VAL A 796 -7.45 -31.06 -22.66
CA VAL A 796 -8.86 -31.15 -22.29
C VAL A 796 -9.69 -30.42 -23.34
N GLY A 797 -11.00 -30.66 -23.39
CA GLY A 797 -11.92 -29.90 -24.23
C GLY A 797 -12.52 -28.71 -23.48
N CYS A 798 -13.37 -27.96 -24.17
CA CYS A 798 -14.35 -27.06 -23.55
C CYS A 798 -15.58 -26.99 -24.46
N PRO A 799 -16.73 -27.59 -24.11
CA PRO A 799 -17.92 -27.60 -24.96
C PRO A 799 -18.47 -26.20 -25.30
N ALA A 800 -18.16 -25.20 -24.47
CA ALA A 800 -18.57 -23.82 -24.66
C ALA A 800 -17.56 -22.98 -25.49
N ALA A 801 -16.51 -23.60 -26.02
CA ALA A 801 -15.50 -22.97 -26.87
C ALA A 801 -15.24 -23.78 -28.15
N GLN A 802 -14.78 -23.11 -29.20
CA GLN A 802 -14.51 -23.73 -30.50
C GLN A 802 -13.06 -24.19 -30.61
N SER A 803 -12.84 -25.40 -31.11
CA SER A 803 -11.50 -25.90 -31.38
C SER A 803 -10.96 -25.36 -32.71
N ALA A 804 -9.74 -24.83 -32.74
CA ALA A 804 -9.08 -24.35 -33.96
C ALA A 804 -7.64 -24.89 -34.06
N TYR A 805 -7.09 -24.94 -35.27
CA TYR A 805 -5.68 -25.24 -35.50
C TYR A 805 -4.81 -23.99 -35.23
N THR A 806 -3.54 -24.20 -34.88
CA THR A 806 -2.56 -23.13 -34.63
C THR A 806 -2.53 -22.10 -35.77
N ALA A 807 -2.58 -22.56 -37.03
CA ALA A 807 -2.54 -21.69 -38.20
C ALA A 807 -3.81 -20.84 -38.37
N GLU A 808 -4.97 -21.33 -37.92
CA GLU A 808 -6.23 -20.58 -37.95
C GLU A 808 -6.20 -19.50 -36.87
N LEU A 809 -5.76 -19.84 -35.65
CA LEU A 809 -5.60 -18.89 -34.54
C LEU A 809 -4.57 -17.79 -34.83
N ALA A 810 -3.58 -18.06 -35.67
CA ALA A 810 -2.63 -17.06 -36.18
C ALA A 810 -3.23 -16.08 -37.20
N ALA A 811 -4.40 -16.41 -37.79
CA ALA A 811 -5.05 -15.64 -38.85
C ALA A 811 -6.20 -14.74 -38.35
N ALA A 812 -6.22 -14.39 -37.05
CA ALA A 812 -7.23 -13.54 -36.42
C ALA A 812 -8.68 -14.07 -36.52
N LEU A 813 -8.99 -15.12 -35.76
CA LEU A 813 -10.34 -15.73 -35.72
C LEU A 813 -11.35 -14.97 -34.85
N VAL A 814 -10.87 -14.16 -33.90
CA VAL A 814 -11.71 -13.36 -33.00
C VAL A 814 -11.85 -11.96 -33.58
N ALA A 815 -13.06 -11.39 -33.52
CA ALA A 815 -13.31 -10.05 -34.02
C ALA A 815 -12.56 -9.01 -33.17
N GLY A 816 -11.89 -8.05 -33.81
CA GLY A 816 -11.05 -7.06 -33.11
C GLY A 816 -9.70 -7.59 -32.64
N TRP A 817 -9.21 -8.67 -33.28
CA TRP A 817 -7.84 -9.13 -33.14
C TRP A 817 -7.10 -8.89 -34.45
N ASP A 818 -5.87 -8.43 -34.35
CA ASP A 818 -4.97 -8.19 -35.46
C ASP A 818 -3.97 -9.34 -35.60
N THR A 819 -3.62 -9.65 -36.85
CA THR A 819 -2.48 -10.54 -37.11
C THR A 819 -1.24 -9.89 -36.52
N ASN A 820 -0.59 -10.59 -35.59
CA ASN A 820 0.58 -10.08 -34.88
C ASN A 820 1.63 -9.51 -35.85
N ALA A 821 2.26 -8.39 -35.47
CA ALA A 821 3.32 -7.76 -36.26
C ALA A 821 4.45 -8.74 -36.65
N VAL A 822 4.65 -9.80 -35.87
CA VAL A 822 5.52 -10.93 -36.20
C VAL A 822 4.72 -11.99 -36.96
N SER A 823 4.86 -11.98 -38.28
CA SER A 823 4.22 -12.92 -39.21
C SER A 823 4.35 -14.39 -38.74
N GLY A 824 3.21 -15.03 -38.47
CA GLY A 824 3.13 -16.45 -38.09
C GLY A 824 2.97 -16.71 -36.59
N ASN A 825 2.93 -15.67 -35.74
CA ASN A 825 2.53 -15.76 -34.34
C ASN A 825 1.00 -15.84 -34.17
N TYR A 826 0.53 -16.23 -32.98
CA TYR A 826 -0.88 -16.09 -32.64
C TYR A 826 -1.32 -14.63 -32.80
N ALA A 827 -2.52 -14.42 -33.34
CA ALA A 827 -3.11 -13.10 -33.38
C ALA A 827 -3.23 -12.52 -31.97
N VAL A 828 -3.19 -11.19 -31.87
CA VAL A 828 -3.31 -10.49 -30.60
C VAL A 828 -4.51 -9.53 -30.65
N PRO A 829 -5.10 -9.21 -29.50
CA PRO A 829 -6.14 -8.18 -29.42
C PRO A 829 -5.65 -6.83 -29.95
N ASP A 830 -6.55 -6.06 -30.57
CA ASP A 830 -6.26 -4.71 -31.08
C ASP A 830 -5.75 -3.80 -29.95
N GLY A 831 -4.64 -3.08 -30.20
CA GLY A 831 -3.99 -2.19 -29.21
C GLY A 831 -2.75 -2.76 -28.52
N LEU A 832 -2.42 -4.03 -28.76
CA LEU A 832 -1.14 -4.68 -28.37
C LEU A 832 -0.13 -4.75 -29.54
N ASP A 833 -0.18 -3.83 -30.49
CA ASP A 833 0.51 -3.93 -31.78
C ASP A 833 1.82 -3.12 -31.90
N SER A 834 2.12 -2.28 -30.92
CA SER A 834 3.23 -1.32 -30.99
C SER A 834 3.70 -0.87 -29.60
N GLY A 835 5.00 -0.76 -29.35
CA GLY A 835 5.52 -0.40 -28.02
C GLY A 835 7.03 -0.26 -27.97
N SER A 836 7.60 -0.27 -26.76
CA SER A 836 9.05 -0.32 -26.57
C SER A 836 9.65 -1.60 -27.18
N THR A 837 10.96 -1.59 -27.41
CA THR A 837 11.65 -2.78 -27.95
C THR A 837 11.52 -4.00 -27.04
N LYS A 838 11.54 -3.80 -25.71
CA LYS A 838 11.34 -4.87 -24.73
C LYS A 838 9.91 -5.36 -24.70
N PHE A 839 8.93 -4.46 -24.72
CA PHE A 839 7.52 -4.82 -24.77
C PHE A 839 7.21 -5.66 -26.01
N ALA A 840 7.66 -5.20 -27.19
CA ALA A 840 7.45 -5.93 -28.44
C ALA A 840 8.15 -7.31 -28.44
N ALA A 841 9.37 -7.41 -27.92
CA ALA A 841 10.09 -8.68 -27.85
C ALA A 841 9.44 -9.68 -26.87
N GLY A 842 8.98 -9.21 -25.70
CA GLY A 842 8.27 -10.02 -24.72
C GLY A 842 6.94 -10.52 -25.26
N LEU A 843 6.14 -9.64 -25.89
CA LEU A 843 4.87 -10.01 -26.51
C LEU A 843 5.06 -10.98 -27.69
N ALA A 844 6.06 -10.76 -28.55
CA ALA A 844 6.41 -11.68 -29.63
C ALA A 844 6.74 -13.09 -29.09
N PHE A 845 7.44 -13.16 -27.95
CA PHE A 845 7.74 -14.44 -27.31
C PHE A 845 6.49 -15.09 -26.66
N ALA A 846 5.64 -14.29 -26.02
CA ALA A 846 4.38 -14.74 -25.41
C ALA A 846 3.43 -15.37 -26.44
N THR A 847 3.39 -14.81 -27.64
CA THR A 847 2.49 -15.19 -28.75
C THR A 847 3.12 -16.17 -29.74
N MET A 848 4.37 -16.56 -29.53
CA MET A 848 5.09 -17.47 -30.40
C MET A 848 4.42 -18.86 -30.42
N PRO A 849 4.20 -19.48 -31.58
CA PRO A 849 3.55 -20.79 -31.63
C PRO A 849 4.56 -21.89 -31.28
N VAL A 850 4.17 -22.77 -30.36
CA VAL A 850 4.79 -24.08 -30.20
C VAL A 850 4.06 -25.01 -31.14
N LYS A 851 4.74 -25.55 -32.14
CA LYS A 851 4.13 -26.33 -33.22
C LYS A 851 4.41 -27.82 -33.03
N PRO A 852 3.54 -28.54 -32.33
CA PRO A 852 3.58 -29.99 -32.34
C PRO A 852 3.32 -30.52 -33.75
N MET A 853 4.24 -31.32 -34.28
CA MET A 853 4.08 -31.98 -35.57
C MET A 853 3.65 -33.44 -35.40
N LEU A 854 2.48 -33.71 -35.96
CA LEU A 854 2.01 -35.05 -36.23
C LEU A 854 2.97 -35.78 -37.18
N GLY A 855 3.07 -37.10 -37.04
CA GLY A 855 3.75 -37.94 -38.03
C GLY A 855 3.10 -37.76 -39.41
N SER A 856 3.82 -38.12 -40.47
CA SER A 856 3.43 -37.88 -41.89
C SER A 856 2.15 -38.58 -42.38
N SER A 857 1.39 -39.26 -41.53
CA SER A 857 0.11 -39.89 -41.87
C SER A 857 -1.08 -39.00 -41.46
N ALA A 858 -2.02 -38.81 -42.38
CA ALA A 858 -3.27 -38.10 -42.14
C ALA A 858 -4.07 -38.79 -41.02
N GLY A 859 -4.35 -38.07 -39.93
CA GLY A 859 -5.24 -38.53 -38.86
C GLY A 859 -4.59 -39.00 -37.53
N SER A 860 -3.29 -38.75 -37.28
CA SER A 860 -2.66 -39.13 -36.01
C SER A 860 -3.08 -38.25 -34.81
N VAL A 861 -3.34 -38.87 -33.66
CA VAL A 861 -3.62 -38.23 -32.35
C VAL A 861 -2.31 -37.88 -31.66
N LEU A 862 -2.27 -36.70 -31.01
CA LEU A 862 -1.42 -36.21 -29.89
C LEU A 862 -0.20 -37.06 -29.48
N GLY A 863 0.57 -37.46 -30.49
CA GLY A 863 1.83 -38.16 -30.39
C GLY A 863 2.78 -37.44 -31.29
N TYR A 864 3.44 -36.43 -30.75
CA TYR A 864 4.29 -35.59 -31.57
C TYR A 864 5.53 -36.39 -31.96
N SER A 865 5.70 -36.62 -33.26
CA SER A 865 6.95 -37.15 -33.80
C SER A 865 8.10 -36.16 -33.57
N LYS A 866 7.76 -34.87 -33.54
CA LYS A 866 8.64 -33.75 -33.21
C LYS A 866 7.84 -32.52 -32.79
N ILE A 867 8.43 -31.66 -31.98
CA ILE A 867 7.93 -30.32 -31.67
C ILE A 867 8.85 -29.32 -32.36
N LEU A 868 8.26 -28.35 -33.07
CA LEU A 868 8.96 -27.24 -33.68
C LEU A 868 8.73 -25.97 -32.86
N VAL A 869 9.81 -25.27 -32.56
CA VAL A 869 9.78 -23.96 -31.91
C VAL A 869 10.66 -23.02 -32.71
N PRO A 870 10.19 -21.82 -33.08
CA PRO A 870 11.04 -20.84 -33.75
C PRO A 870 12.35 -20.63 -32.99
N SER A 871 13.49 -20.64 -33.70
CA SER A 871 14.82 -20.46 -33.09
C SER A 871 15.10 -19.02 -32.68
N ARG A 872 14.21 -18.09 -33.03
CA ARG A 872 14.25 -16.68 -32.63
C ARG A 872 12.86 -16.14 -32.31
N SER A 873 12.83 -15.20 -31.38
CA SER A 873 11.71 -14.28 -31.18
C SER A 873 12.28 -12.87 -31.23
N ALA A 874 11.74 -12.03 -32.11
CA ALA A 874 12.37 -10.76 -32.48
C ALA A 874 13.85 -10.96 -32.89
N SER A 875 14.79 -10.25 -32.26
CA SER A 875 16.24 -10.38 -32.52
C SER A 875 16.93 -11.47 -31.68
N ASP A 876 16.23 -12.03 -30.69
CA ASP A 876 16.86 -12.85 -29.65
C ASP A 876 16.74 -14.33 -29.95
N THR A 877 17.75 -15.08 -29.52
CA THR A 877 17.80 -16.54 -29.67
C THR A 877 16.81 -17.19 -28.71
N VAL A 878 16.06 -18.17 -29.20
CA VAL A 878 15.23 -19.04 -28.36
C VAL A 878 15.91 -20.40 -28.24
N THR A 879 16.08 -20.86 -27.01
CA THR A 879 16.70 -22.16 -26.72
C THR A 879 15.71 -23.12 -26.10
N LEU A 880 15.85 -24.39 -26.46
CA LEU A 880 15.08 -25.50 -25.88
C LEU A 880 15.91 -26.30 -24.88
N SER A 881 15.32 -26.64 -23.74
CA SER A 881 15.86 -27.61 -22.78
C SER A 881 14.77 -28.55 -22.29
N GLU A 882 15.13 -29.80 -22.04
CA GLU A 882 14.24 -30.78 -21.44
C GLU A 882 14.30 -30.65 -19.92
N GLU A 883 13.14 -30.61 -19.28
CA GLU A 883 12.97 -30.59 -17.82
C GLU A 883 12.11 -31.79 -17.39
N PRO A 884 12.72 -32.84 -16.81
CA PRO A 884 11.98 -34.01 -16.35
C PRO A 884 10.96 -33.63 -15.26
N SER A 885 9.77 -34.23 -15.29
CA SER A 885 8.84 -34.11 -14.15
C SER A 885 9.51 -34.69 -12.89
N GLY A 886 9.41 -33.97 -11.76
CA GLY A 886 10.11 -34.29 -10.50
C GLY A 886 9.75 -35.63 -9.84
N LEU A 887 8.95 -36.48 -10.50
CA LEU A 887 8.51 -37.79 -10.02
C LEU A 887 9.42 -38.95 -10.46
N HIS A 888 10.38 -38.73 -11.38
CA HIS A 888 11.14 -39.82 -12.02
C HIS A 888 12.65 -39.57 -12.12
N THR A 889 13.45 -40.64 -12.04
CA THR A 889 14.92 -40.60 -12.02
C THR A 889 15.52 -40.30 -13.40
N MET A 890 15.90 -39.04 -13.65
CA MET A 890 17.08 -38.58 -14.41
C MET A 890 17.38 -39.23 -15.78
N ALA A 891 16.38 -39.46 -16.64
CA ALA A 891 16.63 -39.80 -18.04
C ALA A 891 16.01 -38.72 -18.95
N TYR A 892 16.83 -38.19 -19.87
CA TYR A 892 16.40 -37.28 -20.93
C TYR A 892 15.87 -38.10 -22.11
N TYR A 893 14.63 -37.86 -22.53
CA TYR A 893 13.93 -38.61 -23.56
C TYR A 893 13.83 -37.84 -24.88
N LEU A 894 14.09 -36.53 -24.87
CA LEU A 894 14.06 -35.67 -26.04
C LEU A 894 15.46 -35.48 -26.64
N THR A 895 15.59 -35.81 -27.92
CA THR A 895 16.71 -35.32 -28.73
C THR A 895 16.40 -33.91 -29.20
N ILE A 896 17.05 -32.92 -28.58
CA ILE A 896 16.92 -31.49 -28.92
C ILE A 896 17.97 -31.11 -29.96
N THR A 897 17.53 -30.52 -31.07
CA THR A 897 18.39 -29.88 -32.07
C THR A 897 18.04 -28.41 -32.15
N GLN A 898 18.96 -27.53 -31.74
CA GLN A 898 18.76 -26.09 -31.85
C GLN A 898 18.84 -25.67 -33.32
N GLY A 899 17.82 -24.95 -33.80
CA GLY A 899 17.75 -24.45 -35.17
C GLY A 899 18.68 -23.25 -35.35
N ALA A 900 19.37 -23.18 -36.50
CA ALA A 900 20.02 -21.94 -36.92
C ALA A 900 19.03 -21.13 -37.75
N TYR A 901 18.78 -19.87 -37.34
CA TYR A 901 17.83 -18.98 -38.03
C TYR A 901 18.04 -19.00 -39.56
N PRO A 902 16.97 -19.15 -40.37
CA PRO A 902 15.55 -19.12 -40.01
C PRO A 902 14.93 -20.48 -39.68
N ALA A 903 15.72 -21.54 -39.50
CA ALA A 903 15.18 -22.86 -39.19
C ALA A 903 14.70 -22.95 -37.73
N ASP A 904 13.55 -23.60 -37.51
CA ASP A 904 13.01 -23.91 -36.19
C ASP A 904 13.94 -24.85 -35.41
N SER A 905 13.99 -24.68 -34.09
CA SER A 905 14.52 -25.67 -33.17
C SER A 905 13.55 -26.87 -33.08
N THR A 906 14.10 -28.08 -33.00
CA THR A 906 13.31 -29.31 -33.03
C THR A 906 13.57 -30.16 -31.79
N ALA A 907 12.53 -30.58 -31.08
CA ALA A 907 12.60 -31.62 -30.06
C ALA A 907 11.96 -32.91 -30.58
N LYS A 908 12.70 -34.02 -30.61
CA LYS A 908 12.23 -35.32 -31.10
C LYS A 908 12.27 -36.37 -30.00
N LEU A 909 11.27 -37.24 -29.95
CA LEU A 909 11.27 -38.36 -29.02
C LEU A 909 12.30 -39.41 -29.44
N SER A 910 13.01 -39.97 -28.46
CA SER A 910 13.89 -41.13 -28.67
C SER A 910 13.07 -42.40 -28.95
N PRO A 911 13.52 -43.35 -29.79
CA PRO A 911 12.71 -44.53 -30.17
C PRO A 911 12.45 -45.55 -29.05
N LEU A 912 13.13 -45.44 -27.90
CA LEU A 912 13.09 -46.38 -26.77
C LEU A 912 12.78 -45.57 -25.50
N VAL A 913 11.51 -45.48 -25.11
CA VAL A 913 11.06 -44.72 -23.93
C VAL A 913 10.26 -45.66 -23.03
N ASP A 914 10.62 -45.67 -21.74
CA ASP A 914 9.89 -46.33 -20.67
C ASP A 914 8.56 -45.58 -20.43
N LEU A 915 7.43 -46.30 -20.47
CA LEU A 915 6.07 -45.75 -20.46
C LEU A 915 5.66 -45.17 -19.09
N LEU A 916 6.39 -45.46 -18.03
CA LEU A 916 6.23 -44.77 -16.74
C LEU A 916 6.83 -43.36 -16.74
N ASN A 917 7.61 -43.00 -17.76
CA ASN A 917 8.45 -41.79 -17.78
C ASN A 917 8.21 -40.85 -18.99
N VAL A 918 7.08 -40.98 -19.69
CA VAL A 918 6.77 -40.18 -20.91
C VAL A 918 6.42 -38.69 -20.62
N TYR A 919 6.51 -38.26 -19.36
CA TYR A 919 6.10 -36.94 -18.85
C TYR A 919 7.31 -36.02 -18.65
N THR A 920 8.00 -35.70 -19.75
CA THR A 920 9.11 -34.76 -19.73
C THR A 920 8.67 -33.41 -20.27
N GLY A 921 8.95 -32.35 -19.51
CA GLY A 921 8.66 -30.98 -19.89
C GLY A 921 9.66 -30.46 -20.91
N LEU A 922 9.20 -29.54 -21.74
CA LEU A 922 10.05 -28.74 -22.61
C LEU A 922 10.01 -27.29 -22.12
N ARG A 923 11.14 -26.83 -21.58
CA ARG A 923 11.34 -25.42 -21.25
C ARG A 923 11.87 -24.70 -22.48
N ILE A 924 11.20 -23.62 -22.83
CA ILE A 924 11.50 -22.73 -23.95
C ILE A 924 11.97 -21.42 -23.34
N THR A 925 13.22 -21.04 -23.60
CA THR A 925 13.85 -19.88 -22.96
C THR A 925 14.21 -18.83 -24.00
N LEU A 926 13.79 -17.58 -23.77
CA LEU A 926 14.27 -16.43 -24.52
C LEU A 926 15.66 -16.02 -24.00
N GLY A 927 16.61 -15.84 -24.91
CA GLY A 927 17.98 -15.48 -24.56
C GLY A 927 18.06 -14.11 -23.88
N SER A 928 18.73 -14.08 -22.72
CA SER A 928 18.99 -12.88 -21.92
C SER A 928 20.49 -12.52 -21.84
N GLY A 929 21.31 -12.99 -22.79
CA GLY A 929 22.75 -12.72 -22.80
C GLY A 929 23.13 -11.32 -23.32
N ALA A 930 24.41 -10.96 -23.23
CA ALA A 930 24.91 -9.72 -23.85
C ALA A 930 24.60 -9.68 -25.36
N GLY A 931 24.07 -8.55 -25.84
CA GLY A 931 23.63 -8.35 -27.23
C GLY A 931 22.19 -8.78 -27.53
N THR A 932 21.36 -9.07 -26.52
CA THR A 932 19.93 -9.41 -26.65
C THR A 932 19.03 -8.24 -26.22
N VAL A 933 17.72 -8.33 -26.44
CA VAL A 933 16.77 -7.31 -25.95
C VAL A 933 16.69 -7.33 -24.42
N PHE A 934 16.81 -8.51 -23.79
CA PHE A 934 16.73 -8.72 -22.35
C PHE A 934 18.08 -9.04 -21.71
N GLU A 935 19.10 -8.21 -21.96
CA GLU A 935 20.45 -8.46 -21.45
C GLU A 935 20.53 -8.58 -19.92
N ASN A 936 21.22 -9.62 -19.47
CA ASN A 936 21.59 -9.91 -18.08
C ASN A 936 20.40 -9.98 -17.11
N CYS A 937 19.21 -10.39 -17.56
CA CYS A 937 18.10 -10.67 -16.64
C CYS A 937 18.47 -11.82 -15.72
N ALA A 938 18.23 -11.66 -14.41
CA ALA A 938 18.42 -12.68 -13.40
C ALA A 938 17.39 -13.80 -13.54
N ASN A 939 16.14 -13.42 -13.80
CA ASN A 939 15.03 -14.33 -14.00
C ASN A 939 15.04 -14.87 -15.43
N PRO A 940 14.85 -16.19 -15.61
CA PRO A 940 14.66 -16.76 -16.93
C PRO A 940 13.34 -16.28 -17.53
N ILE A 941 13.36 -15.89 -18.81
CA ILE A 941 12.14 -15.57 -19.57
C ILE A 941 11.70 -16.86 -20.25
N THR A 942 10.83 -17.60 -19.59
CA THR A 942 10.51 -18.98 -19.96
C THR A 942 9.05 -19.21 -20.29
N ARG A 943 8.84 -20.24 -21.10
CA ARG A 943 7.56 -20.90 -21.31
C ARG A 943 7.75 -22.38 -21.08
N TYR A 944 6.73 -23.03 -20.55
CA TYR A 944 6.74 -24.45 -20.29
C TYR A 944 5.64 -25.13 -21.11
N VAL A 945 5.95 -26.31 -21.63
CA VAL A 945 4.95 -27.21 -22.22
C VAL A 945 5.29 -28.63 -21.80
N GLU A 946 4.27 -29.43 -21.52
CA GLU A 946 4.43 -30.83 -21.11
C GLU A 946 3.79 -31.75 -22.17
N PRO A 947 4.45 -31.93 -23.33
CA PRO A 947 3.85 -32.64 -24.45
C PRO A 947 3.51 -34.08 -24.07
N ARG A 948 2.27 -34.51 -24.37
CA ARG A 948 1.94 -35.94 -24.35
C ARG A 948 2.53 -36.57 -25.58
N LEU A 949 3.47 -37.48 -25.38
CA LEU A 949 4.12 -38.19 -26.46
C LEU A 949 3.46 -39.56 -26.59
N ALA A 950 3.06 -39.93 -27.81
CA ALA A 950 2.42 -41.21 -28.07
C ALA A 950 3.47 -42.26 -28.42
N ARG A 951 3.12 -43.52 -28.16
CA ARG A 951 3.93 -44.68 -28.51
C ARG A 951 3.73 -45.04 -29.99
N ILE A 952 4.81 -45.41 -30.66
CA ILE A 952 4.72 -46.04 -31.98
C ILE A 952 4.55 -47.54 -31.73
N VAL A 953 3.38 -48.07 -32.08
CA VAL A 953 3.10 -49.52 -32.06
C VAL A 953 2.91 -49.95 -33.49
N LYS A 954 3.58 -51.02 -33.89
CA LYS A 954 3.33 -51.60 -35.21
C LYS A 954 1.95 -52.24 -35.21
N VAL A 955 1.01 -51.72 -36.00
CA VAL A 955 -0.31 -52.34 -36.13
C VAL A 955 -0.40 -53.03 -37.47
N ASN A 956 -0.77 -54.30 -37.46
CA ASN A 956 -1.12 -55.05 -38.65
C ASN A 956 -2.61 -55.37 -38.65
N TYR A 957 -3.12 -55.75 -39.82
CA TYR A 957 -4.44 -56.36 -39.94
C TYR A 957 -4.41 -57.61 -40.81
N THR A 958 -5.42 -58.45 -40.61
CA THR A 958 -5.80 -59.51 -41.54
C THR A 958 -7.29 -59.40 -41.82
N LEU A 959 -7.74 -59.91 -42.97
CA LEU A 959 -9.14 -59.90 -43.37
C LEU A 959 -9.54 -61.27 -43.93
N THR A 960 -10.55 -61.90 -43.32
CA THR A 960 -11.09 -63.22 -43.72
C THR A 960 -12.62 -63.19 -43.78
N ASN A 961 -13.24 -64.19 -44.43
CA ASN A 961 -14.68 -64.43 -44.34
C ASN A 961 -15.02 -65.53 -43.31
N MET A 962 -16.31 -65.75 -43.02
CA MET A 962 -16.77 -66.81 -42.08
C MET A 962 -16.30 -68.24 -42.39
N SER A 963 -15.74 -68.50 -43.58
CA SER A 963 -15.17 -69.80 -43.95
C SER A 963 -13.64 -69.86 -43.82
N GLY A 964 -13.01 -68.78 -43.32
CA GLY A 964 -11.56 -68.65 -43.18
C GLY A 964 -10.79 -68.35 -44.48
N ASN A 965 -11.50 -68.06 -45.59
CA ASN A 965 -10.91 -67.82 -46.91
C ASN A 965 -10.89 -66.32 -47.27
N SER A 966 -10.01 -65.91 -48.20
CA SER A 966 -9.87 -64.55 -48.73
C SER A 966 -11.00 -64.08 -49.66
N GLY A 967 -11.96 -64.95 -50.01
CA GLY A 967 -12.82 -64.92 -51.21
C GLY A 967 -13.74 -63.71 -51.47
N VAL A 968 -13.20 -62.51 -51.45
CA VAL A 968 -13.79 -61.23 -51.91
C VAL A 968 -12.86 -60.64 -52.98
N GLU A 969 -12.41 -61.47 -53.91
CA GLU A 969 -11.52 -61.04 -55.00
C GLU A 969 -12.25 -59.98 -55.84
N THR A 970 -11.71 -58.76 -55.90
CA THR A 970 -12.12 -57.57 -56.69
C THR A 970 -12.75 -56.37 -55.95
N GLU A 971 -13.00 -56.42 -54.63
CA GLU A 971 -13.58 -55.27 -53.90
C GLU A 971 -12.51 -54.47 -53.11
N THR A 972 -12.55 -53.13 -53.19
CA THR A 972 -11.79 -52.24 -52.30
C THR A 972 -12.54 -52.10 -50.98
N VAL A 973 -11.88 -52.43 -49.88
CA VAL A 973 -12.42 -52.31 -48.52
C VAL A 973 -11.70 -51.17 -47.80
N ALA A 974 -12.47 -50.30 -47.16
CA ALA A 974 -11.93 -49.28 -46.26
C ALA A 974 -11.88 -49.85 -44.85
N ILE A 975 -10.71 -49.83 -44.23
CA ILE A 975 -10.53 -50.14 -42.81
C ILE A 975 -10.12 -48.83 -42.14
N GLN A 976 -10.95 -48.37 -41.23
CA GLN A 976 -10.71 -47.13 -40.49
C GLN A 976 -10.28 -47.50 -39.07
N ILE A 977 -9.13 -47.03 -38.63
CA ILE A 977 -8.78 -47.12 -37.22
C ILE A 977 -9.09 -45.75 -36.61
N LYS A 978 -9.89 -45.75 -35.55
CA LYS A 978 -10.09 -44.55 -34.75
C LYS A 978 -9.16 -44.64 -33.58
N ASN A 979 -8.13 -43.80 -33.59
CA ASN A 979 -7.34 -43.60 -32.40
C ASN A 979 -8.19 -42.76 -31.45
N THR A 980 -8.38 -43.29 -30.25
CA THR A 980 -9.38 -42.79 -29.31
C THR A 980 -8.66 -42.54 -28.00
N GLN A 981 -8.48 -41.27 -27.68
CA GLN A 981 -8.18 -40.86 -26.31
C GLN A 981 -9.54 -40.75 -25.58
N LEU A 982 -9.64 -41.43 -24.43
CA LEU A 982 -10.80 -41.36 -23.56
C LEU A 982 -10.70 -40.08 -22.73
N PHE A 983 -11.39 -39.02 -23.16
CA PHE A 983 -11.60 -37.82 -22.36
C PHE A 983 -13.03 -37.82 -21.79
N SER A 984 -13.22 -37.15 -20.65
CA SER A 984 -14.38 -37.31 -19.75
C SER A 984 -15.73 -36.84 -20.32
N ASP A 985 -15.74 -36.03 -21.37
CA ASP A 985 -16.92 -35.39 -21.96
C ASP A 985 -17.21 -35.83 -23.41
N GLY A 986 -16.40 -36.75 -23.94
CA GLY A 986 -16.60 -37.36 -25.25
C GLY A 986 -15.31 -37.89 -25.86
N LEU A 987 -15.45 -38.79 -26.83
CA LEU A 987 -14.33 -39.36 -27.56
C LEU A 987 -13.84 -38.30 -28.56
N LEU A 988 -12.68 -37.67 -28.32
CA LEU A 988 -11.92 -37.04 -29.39
C LEU A 988 -11.32 -38.17 -30.23
N SER A 989 -12.11 -38.63 -31.20
CA SER A 989 -11.71 -39.65 -32.16
C SER A 989 -11.05 -38.99 -33.35
N TYR A 990 -9.80 -39.34 -33.59
CA TYR A 990 -9.13 -39.00 -34.83
C TYR A 990 -9.01 -40.29 -35.64
N SER A 991 -9.50 -40.24 -36.87
CA SER A 991 -9.51 -41.39 -37.77
C SER A 991 -8.26 -41.40 -38.62
N SER A 992 -7.54 -42.52 -38.61
CA SER A 992 -6.66 -42.89 -39.71
C SER A 992 -7.43 -43.85 -40.62
N ASP A 993 -7.64 -43.41 -41.86
CA ASP A 993 -8.32 -44.21 -42.88
C ASP A 993 -7.26 -44.93 -43.72
N ALA A 994 -7.32 -46.26 -43.76
CA ALA A 994 -6.52 -47.05 -44.66
C ALA A 994 -7.41 -47.76 -45.68
N PHE A 995 -7.08 -47.59 -46.96
CA PHE A 995 -7.76 -48.27 -48.05
C PHE A 995 -6.93 -49.46 -48.51
N THR A 996 -7.56 -50.63 -48.61
CA THR A 996 -6.89 -51.84 -49.11
C THR A 996 -7.77 -52.58 -50.09
N THR A 997 -7.15 -53.25 -51.06
CA THR A 997 -7.83 -54.18 -51.96
C THR A 997 -7.72 -55.58 -51.40
N VAL A 998 -8.83 -56.33 -51.31
CA VAL A 998 -8.79 -57.71 -50.81
C VAL A 998 -8.04 -58.59 -51.80
N SER A 999 -6.85 -59.05 -51.40
CA SER A 999 -6.01 -60.00 -52.15
C SER A 999 -5.57 -61.15 -51.23
N ASP A 1000 -5.09 -62.26 -51.80
CA ASP A 1000 -4.60 -63.43 -51.03
C ASP A 1000 -3.53 -63.10 -49.97
N SER A 1001 -2.86 -61.96 -50.10
CA SER A 1001 -1.92 -61.41 -49.11
C SER A 1001 -2.57 -60.85 -47.83
N ALA A 1002 -3.89 -60.61 -47.79
CA ALA A 1002 -4.60 -60.12 -46.60
C ALA A 1002 -4.97 -61.22 -45.58
N ILE A 1003 -4.71 -62.49 -45.91
CA ILE A 1003 -4.74 -63.63 -44.96
C ILE A 1003 -3.49 -63.59 -44.05
N THR A 1004 -2.37 -63.03 -44.54
CA THR A 1004 -1.16 -62.76 -43.75
C THR A 1004 -1.20 -61.34 -43.19
N PRO A 1005 -0.66 -61.08 -41.98
CA PRO A 1005 -0.66 -59.74 -41.38
C PRO A 1005 -0.05 -58.68 -42.31
N VAL A 1006 -0.85 -57.69 -42.69
CA VAL A 1006 -0.43 -56.52 -43.47
C VAL A 1006 -0.26 -55.34 -42.52
N ALA A 1007 0.89 -54.70 -42.53
CA ALA A 1007 1.13 -53.52 -41.68
C ALA A 1007 0.28 -52.33 -42.14
N PHE A 1008 -0.31 -51.60 -41.19
CA PHE A 1008 -0.67 -50.22 -41.42
C PHE A 1008 0.63 -49.42 -41.49
N GLU A 1009 0.91 -48.80 -42.64
CA GLU A 1009 2.07 -47.93 -42.78
C GLU A 1009 1.88 -46.71 -41.87
N ASP A 1010 2.88 -46.43 -41.01
CA ASP A 1010 2.99 -45.23 -40.18
C ASP A 1010 1.80 -44.93 -39.25
N LEU A 1011 1.23 -45.94 -38.59
CA LEU A 1011 0.20 -45.75 -37.56
C LEU A 1011 0.81 -45.39 -36.19
N VAL A 1012 0.42 -44.23 -35.65
CA VAL A 1012 0.78 -43.78 -34.29
C VAL A 1012 -0.43 -43.93 -33.38
N VAL A 1013 -0.29 -44.64 -32.27
CA VAL A 1013 -1.39 -44.97 -31.35
C VAL A 1013 -1.14 -44.37 -29.96
N GLY A 1014 -2.20 -43.86 -29.32
CA GLY A 1014 -2.08 -43.27 -27.97
C GLY A 1014 -1.62 -44.29 -26.93
N THR A 1015 -1.12 -43.79 -25.79
CA THR A 1015 -0.64 -44.62 -24.67
C THR A 1015 -1.71 -45.51 -24.03
N GLY A 1016 -3.01 -45.20 -24.19
CA GLY A 1016 -4.12 -45.99 -23.63
C GLY A 1016 -4.64 -47.12 -24.52
N GLY A 1017 -4.46 -47.05 -25.85
CA GLY A 1017 -5.08 -47.97 -26.80
C GLY A 1017 -5.61 -47.30 -28.06
N PHE A 1018 -6.31 -48.06 -28.90
CA PHE A 1018 -6.98 -47.58 -30.11
C PHE A 1018 -8.24 -48.40 -30.41
N SER A 1019 -9.20 -47.86 -31.18
CA SER A 1019 -10.43 -48.57 -31.55
C SER A 1019 -10.35 -49.10 -32.97
N ALA A 1020 -10.61 -50.39 -33.15
CA ALA A 1020 -10.82 -50.98 -34.47
C ALA A 1020 -12.20 -50.54 -35.00
N TYR A 1021 -12.26 -49.74 -36.05
CA TYR A 1021 -13.52 -49.25 -36.62
C TYR A 1021 -13.73 -49.77 -38.06
N GLY A 1022 -14.96 -49.73 -38.54
CA GLY A 1022 -15.28 -50.13 -39.90
C GLY A 1022 -16.62 -49.58 -40.33
N GLU A 1023 -16.63 -48.47 -41.07
CA GLU A 1023 -17.81 -48.07 -41.81
C GLU A 1023 -17.87 -48.88 -43.11
N LEU A 1024 -18.85 -49.78 -43.18
CA LEU A 1024 -19.13 -50.56 -44.37
C LEU A 1024 -20.35 -50.02 -45.11
N PRO A 1025 -20.50 -50.33 -46.41
CA PRO A 1025 -21.78 -50.19 -47.08
C PRO A 1025 -22.90 -50.91 -46.32
N VAL A 1026 -24.12 -50.35 -46.36
CA VAL A 1026 -25.32 -50.92 -45.72
C VAL A 1026 -25.49 -52.38 -46.16
N GLY A 1027 -25.39 -53.32 -45.21
CA GLY A 1027 -25.57 -54.77 -45.45
C GLY A 1027 -24.35 -55.65 -45.19
N TYR A 1028 -23.18 -55.09 -44.85
CA TYR A 1028 -21.99 -55.83 -44.43
C TYR A 1028 -21.78 -55.68 -42.90
N ALA A 1029 -21.19 -56.69 -42.26
CA ALA A 1029 -20.81 -56.65 -40.83
C ALA A 1029 -19.49 -57.40 -40.58
N TYR A 1030 -18.70 -56.91 -39.61
CA TYR A 1030 -17.46 -57.53 -39.16
C TYR A 1030 -17.55 -58.10 -37.76
N ARG A 1031 -16.70 -59.09 -37.49
CA ARG A 1031 -16.20 -59.37 -36.14
C ARG A 1031 -14.70 -59.11 -36.07
N VAL A 1032 -14.23 -58.67 -34.92
CA VAL A 1032 -12.81 -58.40 -34.69
C VAL A 1032 -12.25 -59.18 -33.51
N THR A 1033 -11.01 -59.62 -33.66
CA THR A 1033 -10.11 -59.92 -32.54
C THR A 1033 -8.81 -59.14 -32.72
N ALA A 1034 -8.09 -58.89 -31.65
CA ALA A 1034 -6.77 -58.28 -31.71
C ALA A 1034 -5.80 -59.06 -30.83
N GLN A 1035 -4.57 -59.26 -31.32
CA GLN A 1035 -3.51 -59.95 -30.59
C GLN A 1035 -2.24 -59.10 -30.51
N ASP A 1036 -1.51 -59.23 -29.41
CA ASP A 1036 -0.16 -58.66 -29.27
C ASP A 1036 0.91 -59.50 -30.00
N GLN A 1037 2.18 -59.08 -29.93
CA GLN A 1037 3.31 -59.80 -30.53
C GLN A 1037 3.54 -61.23 -30.00
N ASN A 1038 2.99 -61.56 -28.83
CA ASN A 1038 3.08 -62.87 -28.20
C ASN A 1038 1.85 -63.76 -28.50
N GLY A 1039 0.85 -63.24 -29.23
CA GLY A 1039 -0.41 -63.92 -29.53
C GLY A 1039 -1.46 -63.81 -28.41
N THR A 1040 -1.23 -62.98 -27.39
CA THR A 1040 -2.21 -62.69 -26.33
C THR A 1040 -3.34 -61.85 -26.90
N TYR A 1041 -4.60 -62.23 -26.64
CA TYR A 1041 -5.75 -61.46 -27.12
C TYR A 1041 -5.93 -60.17 -26.32
N LEU A 1042 -5.83 -59.03 -27.00
CA LEU A 1042 -6.11 -57.69 -26.50
C LEU A 1042 -7.58 -57.28 -26.71
N LEU A 1043 -8.26 -57.93 -27.67
CA LEU A 1043 -9.68 -57.77 -27.94
C LEU A 1043 -10.26 -59.10 -28.45
N GLY A 1044 -11.39 -59.54 -27.88
CA GLY A 1044 -12.05 -60.80 -28.23
C GLY A 1044 -11.24 -62.05 -27.87
N GLY A 1045 -11.55 -63.20 -28.49
CA GLY A 1045 -10.83 -64.47 -28.29
C GLY A 1045 -11.19 -65.54 -29.33
N PRO A 1046 -10.52 -66.71 -29.35
CA PRO A 1046 -10.65 -67.74 -30.40
C PRO A 1046 -12.07 -68.30 -30.60
N GLY A 1047 -12.98 -68.06 -29.67
CA GLY A 1047 -14.41 -68.45 -29.76
C GLY A 1047 -15.38 -67.33 -29.37
N ALA A 1048 -14.91 -66.10 -29.18
CA ALA A 1048 -15.72 -64.93 -28.80
C ALA A 1048 -15.23 -63.64 -29.50
N PRO A 1049 -15.25 -63.58 -30.84
CA PRO A 1049 -14.89 -62.37 -31.57
C PRO A 1049 -15.98 -61.28 -31.42
N VAL A 1050 -15.57 -60.01 -31.38
CA VAL A 1050 -16.46 -58.88 -31.05
C VAL A 1050 -17.15 -58.37 -32.32
N MET A 1051 -18.49 -58.33 -32.32
CA MET A 1051 -19.28 -57.72 -33.42
C MET A 1051 -19.10 -56.20 -33.45
N LEU A 1052 -18.84 -55.63 -34.63
CA LEU A 1052 -18.82 -54.18 -34.82
C LEU A 1052 -20.18 -53.70 -35.36
N GLU A 1053 -20.95 -52.95 -34.55
CA GLU A 1053 -22.18 -52.26 -34.95
C GLU A 1053 -22.16 -50.78 -34.51
N THR A 1054 -22.88 -49.91 -35.21
CA THR A 1054 -23.05 -48.49 -34.85
C THR A 1054 -24.32 -48.34 -34.00
N VAL A 1055 -24.19 -48.30 -32.68
CA VAL A 1055 -25.30 -48.00 -31.77
C VAL A 1055 -24.88 -46.89 -30.80
N GLU A 1056 -25.63 -45.79 -30.77
CA GLU A 1056 -25.54 -44.70 -29.77
C GLU A 1056 -24.15 -44.08 -29.56
N GLY A 1057 -23.33 -43.95 -30.62
CA GLY A 1057 -22.06 -43.20 -30.55
C GLY A 1057 -20.90 -43.91 -29.85
N ILE A 1058 -21.07 -45.19 -29.48
CA ILE A 1058 -20.00 -46.02 -28.92
C ILE A 1058 -19.25 -46.72 -30.07
N TYR A 1059 -17.97 -46.42 -30.22
CA TYR A 1059 -17.10 -47.09 -31.20
C TYR A 1059 -16.77 -48.50 -30.71
N THR A 1060 -17.08 -49.51 -31.50
CA THR A 1060 -16.98 -50.91 -31.06
C THR A 1060 -15.58 -51.46 -31.29
N GLY A 1061 -15.04 -52.22 -30.33
CA GLY A 1061 -13.71 -52.85 -30.39
C GLY A 1061 -12.52 -52.01 -29.90
N TYR A 1062 -12.56 -51.49 -28.66
CA TYR A 1062 -11.40 -50.82 -28.05
C TYR A 1062 -10.29 -51.83 -27.71
N ILE A 1063 -9.11 -51.62 -28.28
CA ILE A 1063 -7.91 -52.42 -28.06
C ILE A 1063 -7.04 -51.65 -27.06
N ALA A 1064 -7.12 -52.07 -25.80
CA ALA A 1064 -6.23 -51.57 -24.75
C ALA A 1064 -4.83 -52.13 -24.97
N LEU A 1065 -3.82 -51.27 -24.90
CA LEU A 1065 -2.42 -51.66 -25.06
C LEU A 1065 -1.79 -51.90 -23.70
N ALA A 1066 -1.14 -53.04 -23.52
CA ALA A 1066 -0.26 -53.25 -22.37
C ALA A 1066 1.08 -52.55 -22.59
N GLU A 1067 1.82 -52.32 -21.52
CA GLU A 1067 3.11 -51.63 -21.50
C GLU A 1067 4.14 -52.27 -22.45
N GLU A 1068 4.11 -53.60 -22.55
CA GLU A 1068 5.06 -54.38 -23.35
C GLU A 1068 4.68 -54.48 -24.84
N THR A 1069 3.49 -54.02 -25.25
CA THR A 1069 2.94 -54.30 -26.59
C THR A 1069 3.66 -53.57 -27.74
N GLU A 1070 4.69 -54.14 -28.35
CA GLU A 1070 5.39 -53.49 -29.48
C GLU A 1070 4.64 -53.60 -30.82
N GLU A 1071 3.76 -54.60 -30.95
CA GLU A 1071 3.03 -54.90 -32.17
C GLU A 1071 1.63 -55.43 -31.85
N VAL A 1072 0.62 -55.01 -32.63
CA VAL A 1072 -0.75 -55.52 -32.55
C VAL A 1072 -1.20 -55.98 -33.91
N THR A 1073 -1.78 -57.18 -34.01
CA THR A 1073 -2.45 -57.66 -35.22
C THR A 1073 -3.95 -57.72 -35.01
N ILE A 1074 -4.71 -56.98 -35.80
CA ILE A 1074 -6.18 -56.98 -35.78
C ILE A 1074 -6.69 -57.98 -36.83
N HIS A 1075 -7.51 -58.93 -36.42
CA HIS A 1075 -8.14 -59.89 -37.32
C HIS A 1075 -9.58 -59.48 -37.58
N TYR A 1076 -9.87 -59.01 -38.79
CA TYR A 1076 -11.22 -58.68 -39.25
C TYR A 1076 -11.83 -59.90 -39.95
N GLU A 1077 -13.01 -60.34 -39.50
CA GLU A 1077 -13.79 -61.42 -40.12
C GLU A 1077 -15.12 -60.85 -40.66
N ILE A 1078 -15.39 -61.01 -41.96
CA ILE A 1078 -16.66 -60.62 -42.59
C ILE A 1078 -17.73 -61.65 -42.23
N VAL A 1079 -18.77 -61.23 -41.51
CA VAL A 1079 -19.86 -62.09 -41.01
C VAL A 1079 -21.22 -61.90 -41.69
N ALA A 1080 -21.40 -60.82 -42.45
CA ALA A 1080 -22.56 -60.62 -43.33
C ALA A 1080 -22.11 -59.94 -44.64
N TYR A 1081 -22.71 -60.34 -45.78
CA TYR A 1081 -22.41 -59.83 -47.13
C TYR A 1081 -23.71 -59.64 -47.92
N GLN A 1082 -23.88 -58.48 -48.57
CA GLN A 1082 -24.98 -58.17 -49.51
C GLN A 1082 -24.40 -57.60 -50.82
N PRO A 1083 -24.81 -58.06 -52.02
CA PRO A 1083 -24.27 -57.54 -53.28
C PRO A 1083 -24.74 -56.11 -53.61
N TRP A 1084 -23.79 -55.17 -53.54
CA TRP A 1084 -23.63 -53.87 -54.22
C TRP A 1084 -24.72 -52.79 -54.32
N GLY A 1085 -24.25 -51.56 -54.01
CA GLY A 1085 -24.64 -50.27 -54.58
C GLY A 1085 -23.61 -49.20 -54.17
N VAL A 1086 -22.91 -48.58 -55.12
CA VAL A 1086 -21.81 -47.61 -54.88
C VAL A 1086 -22.31 -46.40 -54.10
N LYS A 1087 -21.78 -46.16 -52.89
CA LYS A 1087 -21.91 -44.91 -52.14
C LYS A 1087 -20.61 -44.12 -52.30
N ARG A 1088 -20.69 -42.85 -52.72
CA ARG A 1088 -19.55 -41.92 -52.61
C ARG A 1088 -19.24 -41.76 -51.12
N PHE A 1089 -18.03 -42.12 -50.72
CA PHE A 1089 -17.60 -42.17 -49.32
C PHE A 1089 -16.98 -40.85 -48.81
N TRP A 1090 -16.95 -39.79 -49.63
CA TRP A 1090 -16.29 -38.53 -49.27
C TRP A 1090 -17.14 -37.32 -49.67
N ASP A 1091 -17.41 -36.48 -48.68
CA ASP A 1091 -17.74 -35.06 -48.83
C ASP A 1091 -16.55 -34.29 -48.22
N SER A 1092 -15.42 -34.22 -48.95
CA SER A 1092 -14.33 -33.35 -48.54
C SER A 1092 -14.70 -31.90 -48.83
N LEU A 1093 -14.41 -31.04 -47.85
CA LEU A 1093 -14.58 -29.58 -47.83
C LEU A 1093 -13.84 -28.78 -48.94
N VAL A 1094 -13.59 -29.34 -50.13
CA VAL A 1094 -12.84 -28.67 -51.22
C VAL A 1094 -13.75 -28.20 -52.39
N GLU A 1095 -15.06 -28.44 -52.37
CA GLU A 1095 -15.98 -27.94 -53.43
C GLU A 1095 -16.94 -26.81 -52.98
N LEU A 1096 -16.42 -25.77 -52.30
CA LEU A 1096 -17.15 -24.50 -52.11
C LEU A 1096 -16.50 -23.27 -52.77
N PHE A 1097 -15.45 -23.45 -53.55
CA PHE A 1097 -14.93 -22.41 -54.45
C PHE A 1097 -15.33 -22.69 -55.91
N ASN A 1098 -16.62 -22.52 -56.21
CA ASN A 1098 -17.16 -21.99 -57.48
C ASN A 1098 -18.69 -22.18 -57.55
N VAL A 1099 -19.46 -21.25 -56.98
CA VAL A 1099 -20.63 -20.61 -57.60
C VAL A 1099 -20.72 -19.18 -57.07
#